data_AF-A0A376FC84-F1
#
_entry.id   AF-A0A376FC84-F1
#
_cell.length_a   1.000
_cell.length_b   1.000
_cell.length_c   1.000
_cell.angle_alpha   90.00
_cell.angle_beta   90.00
_cell.angle_gamma   90.00
#
_symmetry.space_group_name_H-M   'P 1'
#
loop_
_entity.id
_entity.type
_entity.pdbx_description
1 polymer ?
#
loop_
_entity_poly.entity_id
_entity_poly.type
_entity_poly.pdbx_seq_one_letter_code
_entity_poly.pdbx_strand_id
1 'polypeptide(L)'
;MRLVIIGNGMAATRLIAALTGRAAGLFAITVIGDEPEHAYNRIQLSPVLGGEKQAADICLQDDDWYQSRGVTVLRGEKAIAVNVDAREVQTTARTLGWDALVFATGSTPFIPPIPGCDAPHVFTFRTLEDTRAIRTIAGPAVVLGGGVLGVETAAALARSGDNVTLVHRGPWLMEQQLDRQAGMLLEEALAAQGVRCELASGIAAVSGNSVTLLNGRRVVAARVVLATGVQPSVALAQASGIRCARGIVVDHQMQTSEPNVYAIGECCEIDGQTFGLVAPCLAQAEILAARLAGDATAPFTLTDSGMRLKVTGVELFSLGRAAEQEGDVVWSAWDPMTRHYRRLLIHQGALAGALLMGDCRSAATFTDLLATATPAHADWLFDRFTTQPQVAGQNAMTKPTLVVVGHGMVGHHFLEDCVKRNLHQQYQIVVFGEERYAAYDRVHLSEYFGGRSAASLSLVEGDFFADSGIELRLSQQIVGIDRDARVVRTASGHETHWDKLVLATGSYPFVPPVPGNDLPGCFVYRTLDDLDNIAAHAAGSRRGVVIGGGLLGLEAANALKQLGLETHVVGVCAQPDGGSARQRRRGDAAQENRGAGESAFTPVKPRRRSPPRTAGWCCALPMANSWKRTWWSFRRASVRRTRWRAAAGWRSANAAGSALTTAARPPIRTCWPSANAPCGRGKSSVWSRPAIRWRGWPPPRWRGRIKPSPARI
;
A
#
# COMPACT_ATOMS: atom_id res chain seq x y z
N MET A 1 19.69 5.40 25.74
CA MET A 1 18.85 6.42 26.41
C MET A 1 17.49 5.82 26.76
N ARG A 2 16.69 6.47 27.60
CA ARG A 2 15.30 6.09 27.94
C ARG A 2 14.32 6.96 27.16
N LEU A 3 13.45 6.33 26.36
CA LEU A 3 12.37 7.00 25.64
C LEU A 3 11.03 6.61 26.26
N VAL A 4 10.26 7.59 26.73
CA VAL A 4 8.87 7.37 27.17
C VAL A 4 7.91 7.95 26.12
N ILE A 5 6.91 7.18 25.73
CA ILE A 5 5.86 7.58 24.78
C ILE A 5 4.51 7.48 25.49
N ILE A 6 3.80 8.61 25.60
CA ILE A 6 2.48 8.69 26.24
C ILE A 6 1.38 8.59 25.17
N GLY A 7 0.71 7.45 25.10
CA GLY A 7 -0.34 7.12 24.14
C GLY A 7 0.10 6.01 23.18
N ASN A 8 -0.59 4.86 23.19
CA ASN A 8 -0.28 3.70 22.34
C ASN A 8 -1.10 3.70 21.02
N GLY A 9 -1.11 4.84 20.31
CA GLY A 9 -1.89 5.01 19.08
C GLY A 9 -1.15 4.63 17.78
N MET A 10 -1.81 4.87 16.64
CA MET A 10 -1.21 4.68 15.30
C MET A 10 0.09 5.48 15.11
N ALA A 11 0.13 6.74 15.59
CA ALA A 11 1.31 7.60 15.53
C ALA A 11 2.49 7.04 16.35
N ALA A 12 2.24 6.61 17.59
CA ALA A 12 3.24 5.97 18.44
C ALA A 12 3.75 4.65 17.84
N THR A 13 2.84 3.80 17.34
CA THR A 13 3.20 2.54 16.67
C THR A 13 4.08 2.79 15.46
N ARG A 14 3.78 3.83 14.67
CA ARG A 14 4.62 4.25 13.54
C ARG A 14 5.98 4.76 14.00
N LEU A 15 6.06 5.63 15.00
CA LEU A 15 7.31 6.13 15.57
C LEU A 15 8.21 4.98 16.03
N ILE A 16 7.64 3.99 16.73
CA ILE A 16 8.38 2.82 17.21
C ILE A 16 8.92 2.01 16.03
N ALA A 17 8.10 1.73 15.02
CA ALA A 17 8.53 1.01 13.81
C ALA A 17 9.66 1.76 13.07
N ALA A 18 9.49 3.07 12.92
CA ALA A 18 10.36 3.97 12.19
C ALA A 18 11.70 4.24 12.90
N LEU A 19 11.71 4.32 14.23
CA LEU A 19 12.90 4.54 15.06
C LEU A 19 13.68 3.25 15.25
N THR A 20 13.01 2.12 15.53
CA THR A 20 13.69 0.82 15.69
C THR A 20 14.28 0.30 14.39
N GLY A 21 13.69 0.65 13.24
CA GLY A 21 14.27 0.37 11.91
C GLY A 21 15.48 1.23 11.54
N ARG A 22 15.64 2.43 12.11
CA ARG A 22 16.79 3.34 11.90
C ARG A 22 17.92 3.10 12.90
N ALA A 23 17.58 3.08 14.19
CA ALA A 23 18.52 3.17 15.31
C ALA A 23 18.20 2.14 16.41
N ALA A 24 18.17 0.86 16.04
CA ALA A 24 17.96 -0.25 16.97
C ALA A 24 18.92 -0.18 18.18
N GLY A 25 18.38 -0.25 19.39
CA GLY A 25 19.15 -0.22 20.65
C GLY A 25 19.59 1.17 21.14
N LEU A 26 19.35 2.26 20.38
CA LEU A 26 19.68 3.63 20.83
C LEU A 26 18.83 4.06 22.05
N PHE A 27 17.57 3.61 22.08
CA PHE A 27 16.62 3.85 23.16
C PHE A 27 16.08 2.54 23.74
N ALA A 28 16.01 2.48 25.07
CA ALA A 28 15.07 1.61 25.78
C ALA A 28 13.71 2.33 25.77
N ILE A 29 12.73 1.76 25.04
CA ILE A 29 11.45 2.40 24.77
C ILE A 29 10.39 1.86 25.73
N THR A 30 9.68 2.76 26.42
CA THR A 30 8.47 2.44 27.19
C THR A 30 7.28 3.21 26.63
N VAL A 31 6.21 2.49 26.31
CA VAL A 31 4.96 3.03 25.76
C VAL A 31 3.87 2.89 26.80
N ILE A 32 3.15 3.98 27.06
CA ILE A 32 2.06 4.05 28.04
C ILE A 32 0.74 4.13 27.26
N GLY A 33 -0.22 3.25 27.54
CA GLY A 33 -1.55 3.26 26.93
C GLY A 33 -2.63 3.07 27.99
N ASP A 34 -3.58 4.01 28.07
CA ASP A 34 -4.70 3.93 29.01
C ASP A 34 -5.81 2.98 28.53
N GLU A 35 -5.96 2.79 27.22
CA GLU A 35 -6.72 1.66 26.67
C GLU A 35 -6.02 0.30 27.01
N PRO A 36 -6.76 -0.74 27.46
CA PRO A 36 -6.20 -2.04 27.79
C PRO A 36 -5.83 -2.93 26.59
N GLU A 37 -6.22 -2.54 25.37
CA GLU A 37 -5.94 -3.26 24.12
C GLU A 37 -4.54 -3.02 23.55
N HIS A 38 -4.16 -3.88 22.60
CA HIS A 38 -3.09 -3.59 21.62
C HIS A 38 -3.41 -2.34 20.81
N ALA A 39 -2.40 -1.67 20.28
CA ALA A 39 -2.61 -0.53 19.38
C ALA A 39 -3.38 -0.98 18.13
N TYR A 40 -4.45 -0.27 17.77
CA TYR A 40 -5.34 -0.65 16.66
C TYR A 40 -5.57 0.50 15.67
N ASN A 41 -6.01 0.16 14.46
CA ASN A 41 -6.37 1.10 13.41
C ASN A 41 -7.72 1.76 13.72
N ARG A 42 -7.69 2.88 14.45
CA ARG A 42 -8.89 3.62 14.91
C ARG A 42 -9.81 4.07 13.76
N ILE A 43 -9.32 4.18 12.53
CA ILE A 43 -10.13 4.46 11.33
C ILE A 43 -11.15 3.34 11.05
N GLN A 44 -10.87 2.11 11.50
CA GLN A 44 -11.66 0.92 11.20
C GLN A 44 -12.67 0.56 12.31
N LEU A 45 -12.92 1.48 13.28
CA LEU A 45 -13.98 1.29 14.28
C LEU A 45 -15.39 1.26 13.66
N SER A 46 -15.69 2.07 12.64
CA SER A 46 -17.02 2.08 11.98
C SER A 46 -17.38 0.70 11.37
N PRO A 47 -16.47 0.03 10.63
CA PRO A 47 -16.62 -1.38 10.25
C PRO A 47 -16.81 -2.36 11.42
N VAL A 48 -16.14 -2.17 12.56
CA VAL A 48 -16.31 -3.05 13.75
C VAL A 48 -17.66 -2.81 14.44
N LEU A 49 -18.11 -1.56 14.51
CA LEU A 49 -19.45 -1.19 15.00
C LEU A 49 -20.54 -1.86 14.15
N GLY A 50 -20.41 -1.76 12.82
CA GLY A 50 -21.34 -2.30 11.84
C GLY A 50 -21.14 -3.78 11.47
N GLY A 51 -20.36 -4.53 12.27
CA GLY A 51 -20.22 -5.99 12.17
C GLY A 51 -19.37 -6.53 11.01
N GLU A 52 -18.73 -5.67 10.21
CA GLU A 52 -17.93 -6.05 9.05
C GLU A 52 -16.53 -6.55 9.41
N LYS A 53 -16.04 -6.19 10.60
CA LYS A 53 -14.76 -6.60 11.18
C LYS A 53 -14.90 -6.98 12.64
N GLN A 54 -14.03 -7.87 13.10
CA GLN A 54 -13.80 -8.09 14.53
C GLN A 54 -12.74 -7.12 15.05
N ALA A 55 -12.71 -6.89 16.37
CA ALA A 55 -11.71 -6.03 17.01
C ALA A 55 -10.27 -6.55 16.83
N ALA A 56 -10.08 -7.86 16.63
CA ALA A 56 -8.78 -8.45 16.30
C ALA A 56 -8.30 -8.06 14.88
N ASP A 57 -9.22 -7.96 13.91
CA ASP A 57 -8.93 -7.67 12.49
C ASP A 57 -8.51 -6.21 12.23
N ILE A 58 -8.44 -5.40 13.29
CA ILE A 58 -7.99 -3.99 13.26
C ILE A 58 -6.76 -3.75 14.14
N CYS A 59 -6.21 -4.77 14.81
CA CYS A 59 -4.95 -4.67 15.55
C CYS A 59 -3.80 -4.26 14.61
N LEU A 60 -2.92 -3.36 15.06
CA LEU A 60 -1.76 -2.94 14.27
C LEU A 60 -0.59 -3.91 14.42
N GLN A 61 -0.28 -4.31 15.65
CA GLN A 61 0.90 -5.11 16.02
C GLN A 61 0.64 -5.90 17.31
N ASP A 62 1.16 -7.12 17.37
CA ASP A 62 1.06 -8.03 18.51
C ASP A 62 2.19 -7.85 19.54
N ASP A 63 2.16 -8.62 20.63
CA ASP A 63 3.18 -8.56 21.69
C ASP A 63 4.56 -9.03 21.22
N ASP A 64 4.65 -9.94 20.25
CA ASP A 64 5.91 -10.44 19.72
C ASP A 64 6.61 -9.37 18.89
N TRP A 65 5.85 -8.52 18.18
CA TRP A 65 6.38 -7.36 17.46
C TRP A 65 7.03 -6.32 18.38
N TYR A 66 6.45 -6.04 19.56
CA TYR A 66 7.03 -5.13 20.54
C TYR A 66 8.24 -5.78 21.25
N GLN A 67 8.12 -7.04 21.68
CA GLN A 67 9.19 -7.78 22.36
C GLN A 67 10.43 -7.94 21.48
N SER A 68 10.27 -8.30 20.21
CA SER A 68 11.38 -8.43 19.24
C SER A 68 12.13 -7.11 18.96
N ARG A 69 11.57 -5.97 19.39
CA ARG A 69 12.18 -4.63 19.31
C ARG A 69 12.68 -4.09 20.66
N GLY A 70 12.55 -4.86 21.74
CA GLY A 70 12.92 -4.42 23.09
C GLY A 70 12.02 -3.30 23.64
N VAL A 71 10.77 -3.24 23.20
CA VAL A 71 9.80 -2.19 23.58
C VAL A 71 8.91 -2.69 24.72
N THR A 72 8.90 -1.97 25.83
CA THR A 72 7.97 -2.21 26.94
C THR A 72 6.65 -1.50 26.66
N VAL A 73 5.53 -2.20 26.72
CA VAL A 73 4.18 -1.62 26.56
C VAL A 73 3.39 -1.79 27.86
N LEU A 74 2.91 -0.67 28.41
CA LEU A 74 2.10 -0.59 29.61
C LEU A 74 0.65 -0.31 29.20
N ARG A 75 -0.13 -1.38 28.97
CA ARG A 75 -1.56 -1.32 28.61
C ARG A 75 -2.43 -1.17 29.85
N GLY A 76 -3.55 -0.44 29.73
CA GLY A 76 -4.43 -0.13 30.86
C GLY A 76 -3.78 0.78 31.92
N GLU A 77 -2.67 1.44 31.59
CA GLU A 77 -1.89 2.27 32.51
C GLU A 77 -1.86 3.71 32.00
N LYS A 78 -2.35 4.65 32.81
CA LYS A 78 -2.56 6.04 32.39
C LYS A 78 -1.50 6.96 32.98
N ALA A 79 -0.86 7.79 32.15
CA ALA A 79 -0.04 8.89 32.63
C ALA A 79 -0.93 9.97 33.25
N ILE A 80 -0.60 10.40 34.48
CA ILE A 80 -1.40 11.34 35.28
C ILE A 80 -0.67 12.66 35.59
N ALA A 81 0.66 12.66 35.57
CA ALA A 81 1.49 13.87 35.66
C ALA A 81 2.82 13.67 34.92
N VAL A 82 3.42 14.76 34.44
CA VAL A 82 4.82 14.78 33.98
C VAL A 82 5.55 15.89 34.73
N ASN A 83 6.73 15.58 35.25
CA ASN A 83 7.65 16.57 35.80
C ASN A 83 8.82 16.73 34.82
N VAL A 84 8.91 17.89 34.16
CA VAL A 84 9.94 18.18 33.15
C VAL A 84 11.32 18.37 33.81
N ASP A 85 11.38 19.06 34.95
CA ASP A 85 12.63 19.33 35.68
C ASP A 85 13.27 18.05 36.22
N ALA A 86 12.46 17.19 36.86
CA ALA A 86 12.91 15.88 37.35
C ALA A 86 13.07 14.83 36.24
N ARG A 87 12.51 15.09 35.05
CA ARG A 87 12.37 14.15 33.92
C ARG A 87 11.68 12.85 34.31
N GLU A 88 10.49 12.98 34.88
CA GLU A 88 9.65 11.86 35.30
C GLU A 88 8.24 11.92 34.68
N VAL A 89 7.67 10.76 34.38
CA VAL A 89 6.23 10.57 34.13
C VAL A 89 5.65 9.75 35.27
N GLN A 90 4.65 10.28 35.96
CA GLN A 90 3.86 9.52 36.93
C GLN A 90 2.65 8.89 36.22
N THR A 91 2.42 7.61 36.47
CA THR A 91 1.25 6.87 36.00
C THR A 91 0.32 6.47 37.14
N THR A 92 -0.80 5.82 36.81
CA THR A 92 -1.69 5.16 37.77
C THR A 92 -1.04 4.02 38.57
N ALA A 93 0.17 3.57 38.21
CA ALA A 93 0.83 2.42 38.85
C ALA A 93 2.30 2.66 39.27
N ARG A 94 3.04 3.58 38.64
CA ARG A 94 4.49 3.77 38.86
C ARG A 94 4.97 5.17 38.47
N THR A 95 6.23 5.46 38.76
CA THR A 95 6.96 6.61 38.18
C THR A 95 8.02 6.12 37.20
N LEU A 96 8.17 6.80 36.07
CA LEU A 96 9.09 6.47 34.98
C LEU A 96 10.01 7.67 34.67
N GLY A 97 11.28 7.57 35.04
CA GLY A 97 12.29 8.54 34.63
C GLY A 97 12.69 8.39 33.15
N TRP A 98 12.86 9.49 32.43
CA TRP A 98 13.13 9.52 30.99
C TRP A 98 14.36 10.37 30.61
N ASP A 99 14.88 10.13 29.41
CA ASP A 99 15.92 10.96 28.79
C ASP A 99 15.34 11.78 27.62
N ALA A 100 14.34 11.22 26.93
CA ALA A 100 13.46 11.88 25.97
C ALA A 100 11.99 11.43 26.18
N LEU A 101 11.05 12.34 25.90
CA LEU A 101 9.61 12.15 26.13
C LEU A 101 8.78 12.50 24.88
N VAL A 102 7.77 11.71 24.56
CA VAL A 102 6.87 11.95 23.43
C VAL A 102 5.41 11.90 23.87
N PHE A 103 4.66 12.95 23.60
CA PHE A 103 3.20 12.95 23.69
C PHE A 103 2.61 12.43 22.38
N ALA A 104 1.88 11.32 22.44
CA ALA A 104 1.10 10.73 21.35
C ALA A 104 -0.36 10.52 21.79
N THR A 105 -0.86 11.43 22.63
CA THR A 105 -2.14 11.37 23.35
C THR A 105 -3.37 11.56 22.46
N GLY A 106 -3.17 11.88 21.17
CA GLY A 106 -4.23 11.97 20.17
C GLY A 106 -5.28 13.04 20.49
N SER A 107 -6.55 12.68 20.33
CA SER A 107 -7.70 13.57 20.57
C SER A 107 -8.83 12.87 21.34
N THR A 108 -9.58 13.66 22.11
CA THR A 108 -10.82 13.27 22.82
C THR A 108 -12.07 13.72 22.06
N PRO A 109 -13.23 13.06 22.24
CA PRO A 109 -14.50 13.51 21.65
C PRO A 109 -14.96 14.87 22.18
N PHE A 110 -15.52 15.73 21.32
CA PHE A 110 -16.20 16.94 21.76
C PHE A 110 -17.66 16.63 22.15
N ILE A 111 -17.96 16.70 23.45
CA ILE A 111 -19.32 16.57 23.99
C ILE A 111 -19.98 17.96 23.99
N PRO A 112 -21.09 18.18 23.27
CA PRO A 112 -21.78 19.46 23.25
C PRO A 112 -22.57 19.68 24.55
N PRO A 113 -22.76 20.93 25.02
CA PRO A 113 -23.50 21.24 26.24
C PRO A 113 -25.02 21.15 26.02
N ILE A 114 -25.52 19.93 25.83
CA ILE A 114 -26.94 19.61 25.63
C ILE A 114 -27.45 18.86 26.88
N PRO A 115 -28.59 19.28 27.48
CA PRO A 115 -29.18 18.57 28.61
C PRO A 115 -29.40 17.08 28.34
N GLY A 116 -28.90 16.22 29.23
CA GLY A 116 -29.00 14.76 29.14
C GLY A 116 -27.92 14.07 28.29
N CYS A 117 -26.91 14.78 27.79
CA CYS A 117 -25.76 14.15 27.11
C CYS A 117 -24.85 13.32 28.04
N ASP A 118 -25.11 13.36 29.35
CA ASP A 118 -24.50 12.56 30.42
C ASP A 118 -25.28 11.27 30.74
N ALA A 119 -26.42 11.03 30.10
CA ALA A 119 -27.26 9.86 30.38
C ALA A 119 -26.63 8.54 29.88
N PRO A 120 -26.80 7.38 30.57
CA PRO A 120 -26.09 6.12 30.27
C PRO A 120 -26.36 5.46 28.90
N HIS A 121 -27.22 6.05 28.06
CA HIS A 121 -27.50 5.60 26.69
C HIS A 121 -26.96 6.59 25.64
N VAL A 122 -26.23 7.62 26.07
CA VAL A 122 -25.51 8.57 25.22
C VAL A 122 -24.04 8.17 25.20
N PHE A 123 -23.50 7.99 24.00
CA PHE A 123 -22.16 7.47 23.78
C PHE A 123 -21.32 8.45 22.98
N THR A 124 -20.04 8.54 23.32
CA THR A 124 -19.00 8.97 22.38
C THR A 124 -18.70 7.85 21.37
N PHE A 125 -17.97 8.16 20.29
CA PHE A 125 -17.48 7.12 19.38
C PHE A 125 -16.03 7.41 18.96
N ARG A 126 -15.09 6.75 19.65
CA ARG A 126 -13.64 6.98 19.53
C ARG A 126 -12.81 5.75 19.89
N THR A 127 -13.29 4.86 20.76
CA THR A 127 -12.55 3.69 21.26
C THR A 127 -13.21 2.35 20.91
N LEU A 128 -12.48 1.24 21.12
CA LEU A 128 -13.07 -0.10 21.15
C LEU A 128 -14.05 -0.28 22.32
N GLU A 129 -13.86 0.44 23.43
CA GLU A 129 -14.82 0.45 24.55
C GLU A 129 -16.14 1.12 24.15
N ASP A 130 -16.12 2.32 23.54
CA ASP A 130 -17.31 2.98 22.96
C ASP A 130 -18.04 2.01 22.02
N THR A 131 -17.28 1.33 21.15
CA THR A 131 -17.81 0.39 20.15
C THR A 131 -18.53 -0.80 20.80
N ARG A 132 -18.04 -1.29 21.95
CA ARG A 132 -18.73 -2.33 22.74
C ARG A 132 -19.97 -1.76 23.43
N ALA A 133 -19.83 -0.60 24.08
CA ALA A 133 -20.89 0.04 24.84
C ALA A 133 -22.12 0.35 23.95
N ILE A 134 -21.91 1.01 22.81
CA ILE A 134 -22.95 1.31 21.81
C ILE A 134 -23.68 0.03 21.38
N ARG A 135 -22.96 -1.09 21.20
CA ARG A 135 -23.54 -2.37 20.75
C ARG A 135 -24.38 -3.10 21.81
N THR A 136 -24.37 -2.66 23.08
CA THR A 136 -25.32 -3.19 24.09
C THR A 136 -26.74 -2.60 23.93
N ILE A 137 -26.82 -1.31 23.56
CA ILE A 137 -28.00 -0.45 23.30
C ILE A 137 -28.94 -0.84 22.15
N ALA A 138 -29.24 -2.12 21.92
CA ALA A 138 -30.08 -2.58 20.80
C ALA A 138 -31.39 -1.77 20.61
N GLY A 139 -31.69 -1.38 19.35
CA GLY A 139 -32.86 -0.57 19.00
C GLY A 139 -32.53 0.83 18.44
N PRO A 140 -33.58 1.62 18.13
CA PRO A 140 -33.47 2.86 17.35
C PRO A 140 -32.39 3.81 17.85
N ALA A 141 -31.61 4.38 16.94
CA ALA A 141 -30.44 5.18 17.27
C ALA A 141 -30.52 6.60 16.69
N VAL A 142 -30.03 7.57 17.44
CA VAL A 142 -29.77 8.92 16.94
C VAL A 142 -28.27 9.15 16.89
N VAL A 143 -27.75 9.62 15.75
CA VAL A 143 -26.35 10.06 15.62
C VAL A 143 -26.35 11.58 15.49
N LEU A 144 -25.54 12.28 16.29
CA LEU A 144 -25.42 13.73 16.26
C LEU A 144 -24.12 14.15 15.58
N GLY A 145 -24.23 14.91 14.49
CA GLY A 145 -23.12 15.45 13.71
C GLY A 145 -22.98 14.74 12.36
N GLY A 146 -23.24 15.45 11.26
CA GLY A 146 -23.19 14.93 9.89
C GLY A 146 -21.82 14.92 9.23
N GLY A 147 -20.72 14.97 10.00
CA GLY A 147 -19.37 14.81 9.47
C GLY A 147 -19.02 13.34 9.18
N VAL A 148 -17.85 13.09 8.60
CA VAL A 148 -17.39 11.75 8.13
C VAL A 148 -17.67 10.64 9.15
N LEU A 149 -17.27 10.84 10.41
CA LEU A 149 -17.45 9.87 11.48
C LEU A 149 -18.93 9.57 11.78
N GLY A 150 -19.80 10.59 11.77
CA GLY A 150 -21.22 10.43 12.06
C GLY A 150 -21.99 9.79 10.92
N VAL A 151 -21.61 10.10 9.67
CA VAL A 151 -22.10 9.41 8.47
C VAL A 151 -21.76 7.91 8.51
N GLU A 152 -20.51 7.57 8.82
CA GLU A 152 -20.09 6.17 8.95
C GLU A 152 -20.75 5.45 10.14
N THR A 153 -20.90 6.15 11.28
CA THR A 153 -21.60 5.62 12.47
C THR A 153 -23.06 5.32 12.14
N ALA A 154 -23.74 6.22 11.44
CA ALA A 154 -25.14 6.06 11.09
C ALA A 154 -25.36 4.88 10.14
N ALA A 155 -24.53 4.74 9.09
CA ALA A 155 -24.58 3.60 8.19
C ALA A 155 -24.25 2.26 8.88
N ALA A 156 -23.25 2.25 9.78
CA ALA A 156 -22.87 1.07 10.56
C ALA A 156 -24.02 0.57 11.48
N LEU A 157 -24.74 1.48 12.12
CA LEU A 157 -25.90 1.16 12.96
C LEU A 157 -27.10 0.70 12.11
N ALA A 158 -27.39 1.38 10.99
CA ALA A 158 -28.49 0.98 10.11
C ALA A 158 -28.27 -0.42 9.51
N ARG A 159 -27.03 -0.74 9.11
CA ARG A 159 -26.63 -2.09 8.68
C ARG A 159 -26.76 -3.14 9.79
N SER A 160 -26.67 -2.73 11.06
CA SER A 160 -26.91 -3.59 12.23
C SER A 160 -28.39 -3.85 12.51
N GLY A 161 -29.31 -3.28 11.70
CA GLY A 161 -30.76 -3.46 11.79
C GLY A 161 -31.48 -2.35 12.57
N ASP A 162 -30.78 -1.28 12.97
CA ASP A 162 -31.38 -0.18 13.70
C ASP A 162 -32.12 0.81 12.77
N ASN A 163 -33.21 1.37 13.27
CA ASN A 163 -33.80 2.58 12.67
C ASN A 163 -32.95 3.79 13.12
N VAL A 164 -32.22 4.40 12.19
CA VAL A 164 -31.23 5.45 12.50
C VAL A 164 -31.70 6.81 12.03
N THR A 165 -31.59 7.82 12.90
CA THR A 165 -31.73 9.23 12.53
C THR A 165 -30.42 9.99 12.74
N LEU A 166 -29.80 10.45 11.64
CA LEU A 166 -28.61 11.28 11.63
C LEU A 166 -29.02 12.77 11.69
N VAL A 167 -28.81 13.40 12.85
CA VAL A 167 -29.15 14.81 13.10
C VAL A 167 -27.92 15.67 12.85
N HIS A 168 -28.05 16.69 11.99
CA HIS A 168 -26.96 17.58 11.63
C HIS A 168 -27.36 19.06 11.58
N ARG A 169 -26.44 19.93 11.98
CA ARG A 169 -26.60 21.39 11.94
C ARG A 169 -26.40 21.97 10.55
N GLY A 170 -25.57 21.34 9.72
CA GLY A 170 -25.33 21.76 8.34
C GLY A 170 -26.57 21.58 7.46
N PRO A 171 -26.76 22.41 6.43
CA PRO A 171 -27.82 22.24 5.42
C PRO A 171 -27.57 21.05 4.46
N TRP A 172 -26.39 20.44 4.50
CA TRP A 172 -26.07 19.12 3.94
C TRP A 172 -24.99 18.43 4.78
N LEU A 173 -24.76 17.13 4.54
CA LEU A 173 -23.76 16.33 5.26
C LEU A 173 -22.33 16.62 4.78
N MET A 174 -21.35 16.45 5.67
CA MET A 174 -19.91 16.56 5.37
C MET A 174 -19.55 17.87 4.65
N GLU A 175 -20.12 19.00 5.07
CA GLU A 175 -20.02 20.31 4.42
C GLU A 175 -18.60 20.92 4.37
N GLN A 176 -17.64 20.32 5.06
CA GLN A 176 -16.21 20.65 4.98
C GLN A 176 -15.50 19.95 3.81
N GLN A 177 -16.12 18.92 3.22
CA GLN A 177 -15.58 18.09 2.14
C GLN A 177 -16.50 18.09 0.91
N LEU A 178 -17.81 18.23 1.10
CA LEU A 178 -18.82 18.14 0.06
C LEU A 178 -19.40 19.50 -0.30
N ASP A 179 -19.63 19.71 -1.58
CA ASP A 179 -20.59 20.71 -2.05
C ASP A 179 -22.03 20.24 -1.77
N ARG A 180 -23.01 21.10 -2.05
CA ARG A 180 -24.43 20.79 -1.84
C ARG A 180 -24.92 19.61 -2.68
N GLN A 181 -24.44 19.43 -3.92
CA GLN A 181 -24.89 18.36 -4.81
C GLN A 181 -24.40 16.99 -4.34
N ALA A 182 -23.12 16.84 -4.00
CA ALA A 182 -22.63 15.61 -3.37
C ALA A 182 -23.29 15.36 -2.00
N GLY A 183 -23.55 16.41 -1.22
CA GLY A 183 -24.28 16.32 0.04
C GLY A 183 -25.70 15.75 -0.11
N MET A 184 -26.43 16.15 -1.16
CA MET A 184 -27.75 15.59 -1.49
C MET A 184 -27.66 14.13 -1.97
N LEU A 185 -26.71 13.81 -2.86
CA LEU A 185 -26.50 12.44 -3.33
C LEU A 185 -26.11 11.49 -2.17
N LEU A 186 -25.39 11.99 -1.18
CA LEU A 186 -25.05 11.24 0.04
C LEU A 186 -26.27 11.01 0.94
N GLU A 187 -27.12 12.02 1.14
CA GLU A 187 -28.40 11.87 1.85
C GLU A 187 -29.30 10.82 1.17
N GLU A 188 -29.42 10.84 -0.16
CA GLU A 188 -30.19 9.85 -0.92
C GLU A 188 -29.62 8.42 -0.77
N ALA A 189 -28.29 8.28 -0.81
CA ALA A 189 -27.63 6.98 -0.66
C ALA A 189 -27.78 6.42 0.77
N LEU A 190 -27.70 7.28 1.79
CA LEU A 190 -27.93 6.93 3.20
C LEU A 190 -29.41 6.57 3.45
N ALA A 191 -30.35 7.30 2.85
CA ALA A 191 -31.78 6.97 2.92
C ALA A 191 -32.09 5.59 2.31
N ALA A 192 -31.43 5.23 1.20
CA ALA A 192 -31.51 3.89 0.61
C ALA A 192 -30.91 2.78 1.51
N GLN A 193 -30.07 3.14 2.50
CA GLN A 193 -29.53 2.24 3.52
C GLN A 193 -30.32 2.27 4.85
N GLY A 194 -31.44 2.99 4.91
CA GLY A 194 -32.28 3.09 6.11
C GLY A 194 -31.86 4.16 7.13
N VAL A 195 -30.90 5.02 6.79
CA VAL A 195 -30.52 6.19 7.60
C VAL A 195 -31.39 7.38 7.21
N ARG A 196 -32.24 7.85 8.13
CA ARG A 196 -32.98 9.10 8.00
C ARG A 196 -32.07 10.27 8.35
N CYS A 197 -31.96 11.27 7.47
CA CYS A 197 -31.25 12.50 7.79
C CYS A 197 -32.21 13.57 8.34
N GLU A 198 -31.69 14.41 9.25
CA GLU A 198 -32.38 15.57 9.81
C GLU A 198 -31.41 16.75 9.80
N LEU A 199 -31.31 17.39 8.64
CA LEU A 199 -30.41 18.49 8.30
C LEU A 199 -30.94 19.84 8.80
N ALA A 200 -30.07 20.86 8.83
CA ALA A 200 -30.38 22.20 9.36
C ALA A 200 -31.02 22.18 10.77
N SER A 201 -30.63 21.20 11.60
CA SER A 201 -31.32 20.80 12.83
C SER A 201 -30.33 20.55 13.98
N GLY A 202 -30.83 20.08 15.10
CA GLY A 202 -30.01 19.76 16.27
C GLY A 202 -30.86 19.21 17.41
N ILE A 203 -30.21 18.61 18.40
CA ILE A 203 -30.87 18.15 19.63
C ILE A 203 -30.93 19.33 20.62
N ALA A 204 -32.11 19.57 21.19
CA ALA A 204 -32.35 20.51 22.27
C ALA A 204 -32.15 19.87 23.64
N ALA A 205 -32.56 18.60 23.81
CA ALA A 205 -32.34 17.79 25.00
C ALA A 205 -32.47 16.28 24.69
N VAL A 206 -31.76 15.45 25.45
CA VAL A 206 -31.97 13.99 25.54
C VAL A 206 -32.85 13.69 26.76
N SER A 207 -33.83 12.79 26.66
CA SER A 207 -34.79 12.53 27.74
C SER A 207 -35.47 11.16 27.60
N GLY A 208 -35.15 10.24 28.52
CA GLY A 208 -35.58 8.84 28.43
C GLY A 208 -35.12 8.23 27.11
N ASN A 209 -35.92 7.34 26.52
CA ASN A 209 -35.62 6.72 25.23
C ASN A 209 -35.98 7.64 24.04
N SER A 210 -35.63 8.93 24.12
CA SER A 210 -35.94 9.91 23.08
C SER A 210 -35.06 11.16 23.13
N VAL A 211 -34.87 11.79 21.96
CA VAL A 211 -34.30 13.13 21.83
C VAL A 211 -35.40 14.12 21.43
N THR A 212 -35.33 15.33 21.95
CA THR A 212 -36.15 16.46 21.49
C THR A 212 -35.28 17.35 20.61
N LEU A 213 -35.72 17.65 19.39
CA LEU A 213 -34.98 18.48 18.45
C LEU A 213 -35.25 19.97 18.70
N LEU A 214 -34.40 20.84 18.12
CA LEU A 214 -34.53 22.31 18.21
C LEU A 214 -35.86 22.85 17.67
N ASN A 215 -36.54 22.11 16.78
CA ASN A 215 -37.89 22.42 16.29
C ASN A 215 -39.03 21.84 17.16
N GLY A 216 -38.71 21.35 18.36
CA GLY A 216 -39.65 20.73 19.31
C GLY A 216 -40.10 19.31 18.97
N ARG A 217 -39.81 18.79 17.77
CA ARG A 217 -40.20 17.43 17.38
C ARG A 217 -39.37 16.40 18.16
N ARG A 218 -40.04 15.42 18.77
CA ARG A 218 -39.40 14.29 19.46
C ARG A 218 -39.08 13.16 18.48
N VAL A 219 -37.92 12.53 18.64
CA VAL A 219 -37.48 11.33 17.91
C VAL A 219 -37.15 10.24 18.93
N VAL A 220 -37.61 9.01 18.68
CA VAL A 220 -37.35 7.85 19.56
C VAL A 220 -35.90 7.39 19.40
N ALA A 221 -35.21 7.19 20.51
CA ALA A 221 -33.79 6.82 20.56
C ALA A 221 -33.54 5.92 21.78
N ALA A 222 -33.30 4.63 21.55
CA ALA A 222 -32.80 3.72 22.58
C ALA A 222 -31.32 4.01 22.92
N ARG A 223 -30.58 4.63 22.00
CA ARG A 223 -29.22 5.14 22.18
C ARG A 223 -28.99 6.41 21.36
N VAL A 224 -28.07 7.26 21.82
CA VAL A 224 -27.59 8.44 21.10
C VAL A 224 -26.07 8.32 20.94
N VAL A 225 -25.52 8.63 19.77
CA VAL A 225 -24.07 8.64 19.53
C VAL A 225 -23.61 10.03 19.11
N LEU A 226 -22.61 10.55 19.81
CA LEU A 226 -22.04 11.88 19.63
C LEU A 226 -20.84 11.80 18.68
N ALA A 227 -21.04 12.24 17.44
CA ALA A 227 -20.01 12.33 16.39
C ALA A 227 -19.64 13.80 16.09
N THR A 228 -19.74 14.66 17.10
CA THR A 228 -19.61 16.13 17.06
C THR A 228 -18.18 16.67 16.94
N GLY A 229 -17.26 15.87 16.41
CA GLY A 229 -15.84 16.20 16.28
C GLY A 229 -14.99 15.82 17.50
N VAL A 230 -13.71 16.19 17.45
CA VAL A 230 -12.69 15.85 18.45
C VAL A 230 -11.81 17.07 18.81
N GLN A 231 -11.17 17.02 19.97
CA GLN A 231 -10.27 18.06 20.49
C GLN A 231 -8.91 17.43 20.87
N PRO A 232 -7.76 18.06 20.54
CA PRO A 232 -6.43 17.55 20.90
C PRO A 232 -6.26 17.31 22.41
N SER A 233 -5.65 16.19 22.79
CA SER A 233 -5.48 15.74 24.18
C SER A 233 -4.33 16.48 24.92
N VAL A 234 -4.47 17.79 25.10
CA VAL A 234 -3.41 18.70 25.61
C VAL A 234 -3.23 18.72 27.13
N ALA A 235 -4.26 18.34 27.90
CA ALA A 235 -4.37 18.68 29.33
C ALA A 235 -3.16 18.24 30.17
N LEU A 236 -2.60 17.04 29.91
CA LEU A 236 -1.42 16.54 30.61
C LEU A 236 -0.17 17.38 30.31
N ALA A 237 0.05 17.76 29.04
CA ALA A 237 1.20 18.56 28.64
C ALA A 237 1.10 19.99 29.21
N GLN A 238 -0.09 20.60 29.14
CA GLN A 238 -0.36 21.92 29.70
C GLN A 238 -0.17 21.97 31.22
N ALA A 239 -0.64 20.95 31.95
CA ALA A 239 -0.41 20.82 33.39
C ALA A 239 1.08 20.60 33.75
N SER A 240 1.89 20.20 32.77
CA SER A 240 3.34 19.97 32.91
C SER A 240 4.18 21.16 32.41
N GLY A 241 3.57 22.33 32.22
CA GLY A 241 4.23 23.58 31.80
C GLY A 241 4.48 23.72 30.28
N ILE A 242 4.21 22.69 29.49
CA ILE A 242 4.51 22.67 28.05
C ILE A 242 3.53 23.57 27.29
N ARG A 243 4.03 24.40 26.37
CA ARG A 243 3.22 25.32 25.57
C ARG A 243 2.13 24.59 24.77
N CYS A 244 0.88 24.89 25.07
CA CYS A 244 -0.30 24.40 24.36
C CYS A 244 -1.19 25.57 23.89
N ALA A 245 -1.98 25.36 22.85
CA ALA A 245 -3.01 26.29 22.38
C ALA A 245 -4.30 25.52 22.03
N ARG A 246 -4.54 25.19 20.75
CA ARG A 246 -5.54 24.19 20.34
C ARG A 246 -4.98 22.77 20.48
N GLY A 247 -3.69 22.60 20.17
CA GLY A 247 -2.89 21.40 20.41
C GLY A 247 -1.64 21.69 21.25
N ILE A 248 -0.80 20.68 21.46
CA ILE A 248 0.56 20.83 22.00
C ILE A 248 1.40 21.48 20.90
N VAL A 249 1.96 22.66 21.15
CA VAL A 249 2.66 23.44 20.13
C VAL A 249 4.05 22.84 19.89
N VAL A 250 4.35 22.47 18.64
CA VAL A 250 5.64 21.91 18.23
C VAL A 250 6.23 22.61 17.00
N ASP A 251 7.56 22.53 16.85
CA ASP A 251 8.25 22.90 15.62
C ASP A 251 8.00 21.89 14.49
N HIS A 252 8.41 22.22 13.26
CA HIS A 252 8.32 21.31 12.11
C HIS A 252 9.17 20.02 12.24
N GLN A 253 9.90 19.85 13.35
CA GLN A 253 10.67 18.64 13.68
C GLN A 253 10.13 17.95 14.95
N MET A 254 8.88 18.25 15.30
CA MET A 254 8.06 17.65 16.37
C MET A 254 8.49 17.99 17.80
N GLN A 255 9.42 18.93 18.02
CA GLN A 255 9.85 19.33 19.36
C GLN A 255 8.94 20.42 19.94
N THR A 256 8.58 20.27 21.22
CA THR A 256 7.80 21.26 21.98
C THR A 256 8.66 22.46 22.39
N SER A 257 8.13 23.34 23.27
CA SER A 257 8.95 24.35 23.97
C SER A 257 10.12 23.75 24.76
N GLU A 258 9.98 22.50 25.23
CA GLU A 258 10.94 21.87 26.14
C GLU A 258 11.96 20.97 25.42
N PRO A 259 13.27 21.08 25.71
CA PRO A 259 14.30 20.25 25.10
C PRO A 259 14.11 18.75 25.42
N ASN A 260 14.18 17.91 24.39
CA ASN A 260 13.94 16.46 24.44
C ASN A 260 12.49 16.05 24.77
N VAL A 261 11.54 17.00 24.71
CA VAL A 261 10.10 16.73 24.81
C VAL A 261 9.43 17.02 23.46
N TYR A 262 8.71 16.04 22.95
CA TYR A 262 8.15 16.02 21.61
C TYR A 262 6.64 15.72 21.64
N ALA A 263 5.93 15.99 20.53
CA ALA A 263 4.57 15.50 20.35
C ALA A 263 4.33 15.04 18.90
N ILE A 264 3.55 13.98 18.70
CA ILE A 264 3.12 13.49 17.38
C ILE A 264 1.65 13.04 17.36
N GLY A 265 0.97 13.25 16.22
CA GLY A 265 -0.42 12.86 15.99
C GLY A 265 -1.43 13.97 16.28
N GLU A 266 -2.71 13.59 16.45
CA GLU A 266 -3.83 14.53 16.63
C GLU A 266 -3.70 15.46 17.85
N CYS A 267 -2.80 15.18 18.80
CA CYS A 267 -2.54 16.04 19.95
C CYS A 267 -1.75 17.31 19.59
N CYS A 268 -1.19 17.41 18.38
CA CYS A 268 -0.20 18.42 18.00
C CYS A 268 -0.79 19.65 17.31
N GLU A 269 -0.10 20.77 17.48
CA GLU A 269 -0.31 22.01 16.73
C GLU A 269 1.00 22.49 16.10
N ILE A 270 0.95 22.82 14.81
CA ILE A 270 2.03 23.45 14.04
C ILE A 270 1.41 24.65 13.33
N ASP A 271 1.97 25.85 13.47
CA ASP A 271 1.48 27.09 12.87
C ASP A 271 -0.04 27.37 13.07
N GLY A 272 -0.58 27.01 14.24
CA GLY A 272 -2.02 27.15 14.57
C GLY A 272 -2.93 26.05 13.99
N GLN A 273 -2.36 25.11 13.24
CA GLN A 273 -3.06 24.01 12.56
C GLN A 273 -2.96 22.70 13.35
N THR A 274 -4.06 21.96 13.40
CA THR A 274 -4.22 20.69 14.15
C THR A 274 -4.64 19.57 13.20
N PHE A 275 -4.03 18.39 13.30
CA PHE A 275 -4.07 17.39 12.24
C PHE A 275 -4.99 16.20 12.56
N GLY A 276 -6.24 16.25 12.08
CA GLY A 276 -7.25 15.19 12.28
C GLY A 276 -7.17 14.01 11.30
N LEU A 277 -6.07 13.85 10.56
CA LEU A 277 -5.91 12.84 9.50
C LEU A 277 -4.65 11.98 9.75
N VAL A 278 -4.73 10.70 9.38
CA VAL A 278 -3.65 9.74 9.70
C VAL A 278 -2.39 9.94 8.86
N ALA A 279 -2.47 10.32 7.58
CA ALA A 279 -1.26 10.55 6.77
C ALA A 279 -0.33 11.62 7.38
N PRO A 280 -0.81 12.81 7.80
CA PRO A 280 -0.06 13.75 8.63
C PRO A 280 0.53 13.12 9.90
N CYS A 281 -0.27 12.37 10.67
CA CYS A 281 0.19 11.73 11.92
C CYS A 281 1.34 10.72 11.69
N LEU A 282 1.34 10.02 10.55
CA LEU A 282 2.41 9.09 10.17
C LEU A 282 3.67 9.84 9.69
N ALA A 283 3.52 10.95 8.96
CA ALA A 283 4.64 11.79 8.54
C ALA A 283 5.36 12.45 9.73
N GLN A 284 4.59 12.96 10.71
CA GLN A 284 5.11 13.46 11.99
C GLN A 284 5.94 12.40 12.72
N ALA A 285 5.44 11.16 12.77
CA ALA A 285 6.15 10.04 13.38
C ALA A 285 7.46 9.68 12.66
N GLU A 286 7.53 9.78 11.32
CA GLU A 286 8.78 9.60 10.56
C GLU A 286 9.82 10.68 10.86
N ILE A 287 9.39 11.94 10.88
CA ILE A 287 10.26 13.09 11.10
C ILE A 287 10.86 13.02 12.51
N LEU A 288 10.05 12.67 13.52
CA LEU A 288 10.55 12.46 14.88
C LEU A 288 11.47 11.23 14.98
N ALA A 289 11.17 10.14 14.28
CA ALA A 289 12.03 8.95 14.25
C ALA A 289 13.42 9.27 13.66
N ALA A 290 13.47 10.03 12.58
CA ALA A 290 14.73 10.51 11.98
C ALA A 290 15.49 11.43 12.93
N ARG A 291 14.83 12.45 13.52
CA ARG A 291 15.44 13.36 14.50
C ARG A 291 16.02 12.62 15.71
N LEU A 292 15.30 11.63 16.25
CA LEU A 292 15.76 10.81 17.39
C LEU A 292 16.89 9.84 17.02
N ALA A 293 16.97 9.38 15.77
CA ALA A 293 18.10 8.60 15.27
C ALA A 293 19.37 9.46 15.04
N GLY A 294 19.22 10.79 14.94
CA GLY A 294 20.30 11.72 14.56
C GLY A 294 20.40 11.98 13.05
N ASP A 295 19.42 11.51 12.27
CA ASP A 295 19.35 11.72 10.82
C ASP A 295 18.94 13.17 10.49
N ALA A 296 19.46 13.69 9.37
CA ALA A 296 18.90 14.90 8.75
C ALA A 296 17.56 14.57 8.09
N THR A 297 16.51 15.32 8.46
CA THR A 297 15.15 15.16 7.93
C THR A 297 14.63 16.49 7.38
N ALA A 298 13.72 16.43 6.40
CA ALA A 298 12.97 17.60 5.97
C ALA A 298 12.02 18.08 7.09
N PRO A 299 11.72 19.38 7.18
CA PRO A 299 10.66 19.88 8.05
C PRO A 299 9.30 19.32 7.64
N PHE A 300 8.39 19.17 8.60
CA PHE A 300 7.00 18.80 8.33
C PHE A 300 6.30 19.85 7.46
N THR A 301 5.78 19.37 6.33
CA THR A 301 4.87 20.07 5.43
C THR A 301 3.58 19.26 5.35
N LEU A 302 2.42 19.93 5.38
CA LEU A 302 1.14 19.27 5.16
C LEU A 302 0.94 18.95 3.68
N THR A 303 1.06 17.68 3.32
CA THR A 303 0.55 17.15 2.05
C THR A 303 -0.86 16.61 2.26
N ASP A 304 -1.83 17.06 1.47
CA ASP A 304 -3.16 16.46 1.46
C ASP A 304 -3.16 15.19 0.59
N SER A 305 -3.59 14.07 1.16
CA SER A 305 -3.77 12.77 0.50
C SER A 305 -5.24 12.47 0.19
N GLY A 306 -6.13 13.41 0.48
CA GLY A 306 -7.57 13.26 0.40
C GLY A 306 -8.18 12.38 1.49
N MET A 307 -9.50 12.30 1.46
CA MET A 307 -10.37 11.60 2.41
C MET A 307 -11.32 10.69 1.62
N ARG A 308 -11.36 9.41 1.97
CA ARG A 308 -12.34 8.42 1.46
C ARG A 308 -13.35 8.08 2.55
N LEU A 309 -14.64 8.15 2.22
CA LEU A 309 -15.71 7.72 3.11
C LEU A 309 -15.74 6.20 3.21
N LYS A 310 -15.89 5.65 4.42
CA LYS A 310 -15.97 4.19 4.66
C LYS A 310 -17.41 3.74 4.93
N VAL A 311 -18.30 4.07 3.99
CA VAL A 311 -19.68 3.58 3.96
C VAL A 311 -19.84 2.60 2.80
N THR A 312 -20.11 1.34 3.12
CA THR A 312 -20.25 0.24 2.16
C THR A 312 -21.39 0.53 1.18
N GLY A 313 -21.09 0.54 -0.12
CA GLY A 313 -22.05 0.95 -1.17
C GLY A 313 -22.11 2.46 -1.46
N VAL A 314 -21.25 3.28 -0.83
CA VAL A 314 -21.10 4.70 -1.14
C VAL A 314 -19.63 5.00 -1.44
N GLU A 315 -19.27 4.99 -2.73
CA GLU A 315 -17.94 5.43 -3.16
C GLU A 315 -17.89 6.96 -3.18
N LEU A 316 -16.97 7.53 -2.38
CA LEU A 316 -16.77 8.97 -2.25
C LEU A 316 -15.31 9.28 -1.91
N PHE A 317 -14.72 10.26 -2.61
CA PHE A 317 -13.38 10.80 -2.36
C PHE A 317 -13.39 12.34 -2.43
N SER A 318 -12.81 12.99 -1.44
CA SER A 318 -12.63 14.45 -1.38
C SER A 318 -11.15 14.78 -1.18
N LEU A 319 -10.67 15.83 -1.84
CA LEU A 319 -9.27 16.25 -1.84
C LEU A 319 -9.17 17.78 -1.99
N GLY A 320 -8.22 18.39 -1.30
CA GLY A 320 -7.95 19.82 -1.38
C GLY A 320 -9.10 20.66 -0.82
N ARG A 321 -9.27 21.86 -1.35
CA ARG A 321 -10.27 22.81 -0.87
C ARG A 321 -11.65 22.49 -1.45
N ALA A 322 -12.62 22.19 -0.59
CA ALA A 322 -14.02 22.03 -0.99
C ALA A 322 -14.70 23.39 -1.28
N ALA A 323 -14.48 24.39 -0.42
CA ALA A 323 -15.09 25.71 -0.49
C ALA A 323 -14.47 26.62 -1.58
N GLU A 324 -15.32 27.36 -2.28
CA GLU A 324 -14.90 28.36 -3.27
C GLU A 324 -14.28 29.61 -2.61
N GLN A 325 -13.31 30.21 -3.31
CA GLN A 325 -12.68 31.48 -3.00
C GLN A 325 -12.75 32.42 -4.22
N GLU A 326 -12.49 33.71 -4.00
CA GLU A 326 -12.44 34.68 -5.10
C GLU A 326 -11.33 34.34 -6.09
N GLY A 327 -11.66 34.34 -7.39
CA GLY A 327 -10.77 33.87 -8.46
C GLY A 327 -10.79 32.37 -8.74
N ASP A 328 -11.64 31.59 -8.06
CA ASP A 328 -11.86 30.18 -8.40
C ASP A 328 -12.76 30.00 -9.64
N VAL A 329 -12.52 28.91 -10.36
CA VAL A 329 -13.42 28.39 -11.40
C VAL A 329 -13.85 26.99 -10.99
N VAL A 330 -15.17 26.77 -10.89
CA VAL A 330 -15.75 25.45 -10.62
C VAL A 330 -16.04 24.74 -11.93
N TRP A 331 -15.54 23.53 -12.06
CA TRP A 331 -15.93 22.58 -13.10
C TRP A 331 -16.68 21.43 -12.44
N SER A 332 -17.82 21.02 -13.00
CA SER A 332 -18.55 19.85 -12.47
C SER A 332 -19.23 19.05 -13.57
N ALA A 333 -19.37 17.74 -13.33
CA ALA A 333 -20.09 16.79 -14.17
C ALA A 333 -20.98 15.91 -13.28
N TRP A 334 -22.19 15.61 -13.75
CA TRP A 334 -23.13 14.72 -13.10
C TRP A 334 -23.81 13.83 -14.14
N ASP A 335 -23.74 12.52 -13.94
CA ASP A 335 -24.52 11.55 -14.72
C ASP A 335 -25.70 11.05 -13.86
N PRO A 336 -26.96 11.37 -14.20
CA PRO A 336 -28.11 10.87 -13.47
C PRO A 336 -28.35 9.36 -13.62
N MET A 337 -27.76 8.69 -14.63
CA MET A 337 -27.94 7.25 -14.86
C MET A 337 -27.05 6.40 -13.96
N THR A 338 -25.75 6.74 -13.87
CA THR A 338 -24.82 6.08 -12.94
C THR A 338 -24.83 6.69 -11.54
N ARG A 339 -25.44 7.88 -11.39
CA ARG A 339 -25.34 8.77 -10.21
C ARG A 339 -23.92 9.24 -9.89
N HIS A 340 -22.99 9.10 -10.84
CA HIS A 340 -21.62 9.60 -10.67
C HIS A 340 -21.63 11.14 -10.66
N TYR A 341 -20.87 11.72 -9.73
CA TYR A 341 -20.67 13.15 -9.60
C TYR A 341 -19.19 13.48 -9.47
N ARG A 342 -18.76 14.53 -10.19
CA ARG A 342 -17.41 15.07 -10.12
C ARG A 342 -17.47 16.58 -10.01
N ARG A 343 -16.68 17.15 -9.11
CA ARG A 343 -16.41 18.58 -9.04
C ARG A 343 -14.92 18.83 -8.88
N LEU A 344 -14.38 19.71 -9.70
CA LEU A 344 -12.99 20.17 -9.66
C LEU A 344 -13.01 21.67 -9.40
N LEU A 345 -12.25 22.10 -8.40
CA LEU A 345 -12.05 23.50 -8.05
C LEU A 345 -10.70 23.93 -8.61
N ILE A 346 -10.69 24.91 -9.51
CA ILE A 346 -9.49 25.40 -10.19
C ILE A 346 -9.18 26.81 -9.66
N HIS A 347 -7.97 27.02 -9.15
CA HIS A 347 -7.49 28.33 -8.68
C HIS A 347 -6.26 28.75 -9.48
N GLN A 348 -6.22 29.98 -9.99
CA GLN A 348 -5.12 30.51 -10.82
C GLN A 348 -4.72 29.61 -12.01
N GLY A 349 -5.67 28.81 -12.51
CA GLY A 349 -5.44 27.88 -13.63
C GLY A 349 -4.88 26.51 -13.24
N ALA A 350 -4.66 26.21 -11.96
CA ALA A 350 -4.24 24.89 -11.46
C ALA A 350 -5.31 24.26 -10.55
N LEU A 351 -5.21 22.95 -10.29
CA LEU A 351 -6.12 22.26 -9.38
C LEU A 351 -5.96 22.77 -7.93
N ALA A 352 -7.07 23.08 -7.27
CA ALA A 352 -7.12 23.48 -5.85
C ALA A 352 -7.98 22.54 -4.99
N GLY A 353 -8.85 21.73 -5.61
CA GLY A 353 -9.61 20.68 -4.95
C GLY A 353 -10.33 19.76 -5.94
N ALA A 354 -10.60 18.53 -5.52
CA ALA A 354 -11.33 17.54 -6.29
C ALA A 354 -12.30 16.74 -5.41
N LEU A 355 -13.51 16.53 -5.90
CA LEU A 355 -14.56 15.77 -5.25
C LEU A 355 -15.15 14.78 -6.25
N LEU A 356 -15.12 13.50 -5.87
CA LEU A 356 -15.61 12.36 -6.64
C LEU A 356 -16.66 11.63 -5.81
N MET A 357 -17.76 11.23 -6.44
CA MET A 357 -18.78 10.38 -5.85
C MET A 357 -19.34 9.43 -6.91
N GLY A 358 -19.56 8.17 -6.57
CA GLY A 358 -19.54 7.10 -7.57
C GLY A 358 -18.09 6.86 -7.98
N ASP A 359 -17.77 6.98 -9.27
CA ASP A 359 -16.42 6.68 -9.79
C ASP A 359 -15.28 7.48 -9.12
N CYS A 360 -14.58 6.80 -8.22
CA CYS A 360 -13.43 7.31 -7.48
C CYS A 360 -12.08 6.74 -8.00
N ARG A 361 -12.01 6.22 -9.24
CA ARG A 361 -10.79 5.60 -9.80
C ARG A 361 -9.66 6.61 -10.01
N SER A 362 -9.98 7.82 -10.46
CA SER A 362 -9.02 8.91 -10.72
C SER A 362 -8.58 9.71 -9.48
N ALA A 363 -9.01 9.31 -8.28
CA ALA A 363 -8.68 9.98 -7.02
C ALA A 363 -7.17 10.20 -6.80
N ALA A 364 -6.35 9.18 -7.09
CA ALA A 364 -4.90 9.27 -6.96
C ALA A 364 -4.30 10.23 -8.01
N THR A 365 -4.77 10.18 -9.26
CA THR A 365 -4.37 11.14 -10.31
C THR A 365 -4.67 12.59 -9.91
N PHE A 366 -5.81 12.86 -9.26
CA PHE A 366 -6.09 14.19 -8.72
C PHE A 366 -5.20 14.57 -7.53
N THR A 367 -4.77 13.60 -6.72
CA THR A 367 -3.80 13.81 -5.63
C THR A 367 -2.43 14.22 -6.21
N ASP A 368 -1.99 13.53 -7.26
CA ASP A 368 -0.78 13.85 -8.01
C ASP A 368 -0.87 15.26 -8.64
N LEU A 369 -1.98 15.59 -9.32
CA LEU A 369 -2.21 16.89 -9.97
C LEU A 369 -2.32 18.08 -9.00
N LEU A 370 -2.83 17.86 -7.78
CA LEU A 370 -2.87 18.89 -6.73
C LEU A 370 -1.44 19.28 -6.30
N ALA A 371 -0.51 18.31 -6.26
CA ALA A 371 0.87 18.53 -5.84
C ALA A 371 1.75 19.18 -6.93
N THR A 372 1.42 19.01 -8.22
CA THR A 372 2.27 19.44 -9.34
C THR A 372 1.92 20.81 -9.94
N ALA A 373 0.94 21.53 -9.38
CA ALA A 373 0.50 22.86 -9.84
C ALA A 373 0.27 22.97 -11.37
N THR A 374 -0.16 21.85 -11.98
CA THR A 374 -0.22 21.70 -13.43
C THR A 374 -1.44 22.44 -14.01
N PRO A 375 -1.32 23.09 -15.18
CA PRO A 375 -2.45 23.73 -15.84
C PRO A 375 -3.66 22.79 -15.96
N ALA A 376 -4.82 23.30 -15.57
CA ALA A 376 -6.05 22.52 -15.51
C ALA A 376 -6.67 22.33 -16.89
N HIS A 377 -7.13 21.11 -17.18
CA HIS A 377 -7.83 20.79 -18.42
C HIS A 377 -9.25 20.27 -18.12
N ALA A 378 -10.24 20.76 -18.86
CA ALA A 378 -11.66 20.45 -18.60
C ALA A 378 -12.05 18.99 -18.94
N ASP A 379 -11.18 18.25 -19.63
CA ASP A 379 -11.34 16.83 -19.94
C ASP A 379 -11.15 15.92 -18.71
N TRP A 380 -10.48 16.43 -17.66
CA TRP A 380 -10.40 15.80 -16.33
C TRP A 380 -11.79 15.57 -15.70
N LEU A 381 -12.83 16.30 -16.12
CA LEU A 381 -14.22 16.05 -15.68
C LEU A 381 -14.77 14.68 -16.13
N PHE A 382 -14.23 14.09 -17.19
CA PHE A 382 -14.85 12.98 -17.91
C PHE A 382 -13.96 11.74 -17.99
N ASP A 383 -13.03 11.60 -17.04
CA ASP A 383 -11.97 10.57 -17.00
C ASP A 383 -11.16 10.44 -18.29
N ARG A 384 -11.04 11.52 -19.07
CA ARG A 384 -10.23 11.58 -20.29
C ARG A 384 -8.75 11.87 -20.00
N PHE A 385 -8.22 11.24 -18.96
CA PHE A 385 -6.78 11.04 -18.84
C PHE A 385 -6.39 10.08 -19.98
N THR A 386 -5.87 10.62 -21.08
CA THR A 386 -5.70 9.87 -22.33
C THR A 386 -4.80 8.65 -22.12
N THR A 387 -5.17 7.46 -22.63
CA THR A 387 -5.94 7.19 -23.86
C THR A 387 -7.11 6.19 -23.69
N GLN A 388 -8.27 6.54 -24.25
CA GLN A 388 -9.23 5.54 -24.77
C GLN A 388 -10.15 6.15 -25.86
N PRO A 389 -10.36 5.47 -27.02
CA PRO A 389 -11.41 5.83 -27.97
C PRO A 389 -12.81 5.47 -27.46
N GLN A 390 -13.85 6.08 -28.04
CA GLN A 390 -15.24 5.76 -27.70
C GLN A 390 -15.70 4.45 -28.37
N VAL A 391 -16.28 3.54 -27.58
CA VAL A 391 -17.24 2.53 -28.07
C VAL A 391 -18.51 2.63 -27.21
N ALA A 392 -19.67 2.62 -27.85
CA ALA A 392 -20.93 2.96 -27.19
C ALA A 392 -21.61 1.78 -26.48
N GLY A 393 -21.72 1.87 -25.15
CA GLY A 393 -22.83 1.34 -24.35
C GLY A 393 -22.94 -0.17 -24.13
N GLN A 394 -22.65 -0.61 -22.90
CA GLN A 394 -23.60 -1.43 -22.11
C GLN A 394 -23.25 -1.51 -20.61
N ASN A 395 -24.26 -1.86 -19.81
CA ASN A 395 -24.38 -1.72 -18.35
C ASN A 395 -23.21 -2.20 -17.47
N ALA A 396 -23.15 -1.62 -16.27
CA ALA A 396 -22.15 -1.89 -15.24
C ALA A 396 -22.18 -3.32 -14.67
N MET A 397 -20.98 -3.87 -14.48
CA MET A 397 -20.61 -4.74 -13.35
C MET A 397 -19.17 -4.40 -12.98
N THR A 398 -18.90 -4.04 -11.72
CA THR A 398 -17.53 -3.80 -11.22
C THR A 398 -16.80 -5.14 -11.11
N LYS A 399 -15.98 -5.43 -12.13
CA LYS A 399 -15.14 -6.64 -12.18
C LYS A 399 -14.05 -6.54 -11.09
N PRO A 400 -13.73 -7.62 -10.34
CA PRO A 400 -12.60 -7.63 -9.40
C PRO A 400 -11.27 -7.24 -10.07
N THR A 401 -10.37 -6.58 -9.34
CA THR A 401 -9.13 -6.03 -9.91
C THR A 401 -8.00 -7.06 -9.90
N LEU A 402 -7.49 -7.38 -11.09
CA LEU A 402 -6.29 -8.18 -11.32
C LEU A 402 -5.12 -7.25 -11.67
N VAL A 403 -4.20 -7.05 -10.73
CA VAL A 403 -2.96 -6.29 -10.98
C VAL A 403 -1.87 -7.25 -11.46
N VAL A 404 -1.19 -6.86 -12.54
CA VAL A 404 -0.03 -7.57 -13.10
C VAL A 404 1.19 -6.64 -13.04
N VAL A 405 2.21 -7.02 -12.27
CA VAL A 405 3.44 -6.23 -12.10
C VAL A 405 4.54 -6.82 -12.97
N GLY A 406 4.94 -6.10 -14.01
CA GLY A 406 5.93 -6.52 -15.00
C GLY A 406 5.31 -6.79 -16.36
N HIS A 407 5.69 -5.98 -17.35
CA HIS A 407 5.20 -6.07 -18.73
C HIS A 407 6.30 -6.50 -19.73
N GLY A 408 7.06 -7.53 -19.36
CA GLY A 408 7.94 -8.25 -20.29
C GLY A 408 7.18 -9.29 -21.13
N MET A 409 7.90 -10.04 -21.97
CA MET A 409 7.34 -11.06 -22.88
C MET A 409 6.37 -12.03 -22.17
N VAL A 410 6.76 -12.56 -21.01
CA VAL A 410 5.95 -13.49 -20.20
C VAL A 410 4.71 -12.79 -19.61
N GLY A 411 4.85 -11.53 -19.19
CA GLY A 411 3.75 -10.71 -18.70
C GLY A 411 2.71 -10.46 -19.79
N HIS A 412 3.13 -10.13 -21.02
CA HIS A 412 2.21 -9.97 -22.14
C HIS A 412 1.54 -11.29 -22.57
N HIS A 413 2.29 -12.38 -22.67
CA HIS A 413 1.72 -13.70 -23.00
C HIS A 413 0.67 -14.16 -21.96
N PHE A 414 0.86 -13.82 -20.67
CA PHE A 414 -0.16 -14.03 -19.64
C PHE A 414 -1.44 -13.21 -19.90
N LEU A 415 -1.32 -11.97 -20.39
CA LEU A 415 -2.47 -11.15 -20.79
C LEU A 415 -3.17 -11.72 -22.02
N GLU A 416 -2.43 -12.15 -23.05
CA GLU A 416 -3.02 -12.84 -24.20
C GLU A 416 -3.86 -14.05 -23.73
N ASP A 417 -3.35 -14.84 -22.79
CA ASP A 417 -4.06 -16.01 -22.27
C ASP A 417 -5.26 -15.63 -21.39
N CYS A 418 -5.20 -14.49 -20.69
CA CYS A 418 -6.37 -13.88 -20.06
C CYS A 418 -7.40 -13.39 -21.09
N VAL A 419 -6.96 -12.97 -22.29
CA VAL A 419 -7.87 -12.63 -23.40
C VAL A 419 -8.50 -13.89 -23.99
N LYS A 420 -7.70 -14.87 -24.41
CA LYS A 420 -8.14 -16.18 -24.95
C LYS A 420 -9.12 -16.91 -24.03
N ARG A 421 -8.99 -16.75 -22.71
CA ARG A 421 -9.85 -17.38 -21.67
C ARG A 421 -11.01 -16.49 -21.20
N ASN A 422 -11.21 -15.31 -21.79
CA ASN A 422 -12.23 -14.33 -21.41
C ASN A 422 -12.15 -13.85 -19.94
N LEU A 423 -10.95 -13.85 -19.35
CA LEU A 423 -10.72 -13.32 -18.00
C LEU A 423 -10.75 -11.79 -17.97
N HIS A 424 -10.37 -11.11 -19.06
CA HIS A 424 -10.58 -9.66 -19.25
C HIS A 424 -12.06 -9.23 -19.18
N GLN A 425 -13.01 -10.15 -19.42
CA GLN A 425 -14.45 -9.91 -19.22
C GLN A 425 -14.91 -10.14 -17.78
N GLN A 426 -14.07 -10.78 -16.94
CA GLN A 426 -14.36 -11.14 -15.55
C GLN A 426 -13.57 -10.32 -14.52
N TYR A 427 -12.42 -9.75 -14.91
CA TYR A 427 -11.54 -8.92 -14.08
C TYR A 427 -11.31 -7.56 -14.74
N GLN A 428 -11.15 -6.48 -13.96
CA GLN A 428 -10.46 -5.29 -14.43
C GLN A 428 -8.97 -5.60 -14.34
N ILE A 429 -8.27 -5.69 -15.47
CA ILE A 429 -6.85 -6.04 -15.50
C ILE A 429 -6.03 -4.75 -15.64
N VAL A 430 -5.14 -4.51 -14.67
CA VAL A 430 -4.23 -3.35 -14.65
C VAL A 430 -2.79 -3.84 -14.67
N VAL A 431 -1.99 -3.34 -15.61
CA VAL A 431 -0.67 -3.87 -15.93
C VAL A 431 0.39 -2.78 -15.77
N PHE A 432 1.38 -3.02 -14.93
CA PHE A 432 2.47 -2.08 -14.67
C PHE A 432 3.76 -2.51 -15.37
N GLY A 433 4.33 -1.61 -16.17
CA GLY A 433 5.66 -1.73 -16.77
C GLY A 433 6.60 -0.66 -16.24
N GLU A 434 7.79 -1.07 -15.80
CA GLU A 434 8.89 -0.16 -15.42
C GLU A 434 9.44 0.61 -16.63
N GLU A 435 9.56 -0.07 -17.77
CA GLU A 435 10.06 0.51 -19.02
C GLU A 435 8.99 1.38 -19.72
N ARG A 436 9.45 2.35 -20.52
CA ARG A 436 8.60 3.25 -21.33
C ARG A 436 7.96 2.59 -22.56
N TYR A 437 8.28 1.33 -22.85
CA TYR A 437 7.79 0.59 -24.01
C TYR A 437 6.85 -0.54 -23.58
N ALA A 438 5.80 -0.77 -24.38
CA ALA A 438 4.98 -1.97 -24.28
C ALA A 438 5.80 -3.24 -24.62
N ALA A 439 5.33 -4.42 -24.23
CA ALA A 439 6.10 -5.64 -24.32
C ALA A 439 6.64 -5.92 -25.73
N TYR A 440 7.95 -6.14 -25.81
CA TYR A 440 8.69 -6.40 -27.03
C TYR A 440 9.55 -7.68 -26.88
N ASP A 441 9.94 -8.27 -28.01
CA ASP A 441 10.77 -9.46 -28.05
C ASP A 441 12.21 -9.14 -27.64
N ARG A 442 12.60 -9.64 -26.47
CA ARG A 442 13.94 -9.43 -25.90
C ARG A 442 14.98 -10.41 -26.41
N VAL A 443 14.58 -11.44 -27.16
CA VAL A 443 15.50 -12.39 -27.82
C VAL A 443 16.10 -11.75 -29.07
N HIS A 444 15.35 -10.88 -29.76
CA HIS A 444 15.77 -10.23 -30.99
C HIS A 444 16.36 -8.81 -30.79
N LEU A 445 16.74 -8.44 -29.56
CA LEU A 445 17.32 -7.12 -29.24
C LEU A 445 18.57 -6.77 -30.07
N SER A 446 19.37 -7.76 -30.47
CA SER A 446 20.55 -7.52 -31.33
C SER A 446 20.22 -7.00 -32.73
N GLU A 447 18.97 -7.15 -33.19
CA GLU A 447 18.52 -6.65 -34.49
C GLU A 447 18.20 -5.15 -34.50
N TYR A 448 18.06 -4.52 -33.32
CA TYR A 448 17.83 -3.07 -33.17
C TYR A 448 18.96 -2.27 -33.84
N PHE A 449 20.21 -2.67 -33.61
CA PHE A 449 21.41 -2.09 -34.24
C PHE A 449 21.53 -2.44 -35.74
N GLY A 450 20.77 -3.43 -36.22
CA GLY A 450 20.56 -3.71 -37.63
C GLY A 450 19.53 -2.81 -38.32
N GLY A 451 18.99 -1.81 -37.61
CA GLY A 451 18.01 -0.84 -38.13
C GLY A 451 16.55 -1.23 -37.90
N ARG A 452 16.26 -2.26 -37.09
CA ARG A 452 14.89 -2.54 -36.62
C ARG A 452 14.46 -1.50 -35.60
N SER A 453 13.25 -0.96 -35.76
CA SER A 453 12.68 -0.02 -34.79
C SER A 453 12.11 -0.76 -33.57
N ALA A 454 11.98 -0.07 -32.43
CA ALA A 454 11.29 -0.58 -31.25
C ALA A 454 9.88 -1.12 -31.58
N ALA A 455 9.15 -0.44 -32.46
CA ALA A 455 7.83 -0.88 -32.93
C ALA A 455 7.87 -2.23 -33.68
N SER A 456 8.94 -2.51 -34.44
CA SER A 456 9.11 -3.81 -35.13
C SER A 456 9.49 -4.97 -34.21
N LEU A 457 9.87 -4.69 -32.97
CA LEU A 457 10.11 -5.69 -31.92
C LEU A 457 8.89 -5.86 -30.98
N SER A 458 7.84 -5.04 -31.12
CA SER A 458 6.61 -5.15 -30.32
C SER A 458 5.98 -6.54 -30.43
N LEU A 459 5.65 -7.13 -29.28
CA LEU A 459 4.79 -8.32 -29.20
C LEU A 459 3.30 -7.96 -29.16
N VAL A 460 2.99 -6.69 -28.89
CA VAL A 460 1.61 -6.20 -28.87
C VAL A 460 1.10 -6.08 -30.30
N GLU A 461 0.23 -7.01 -30.71
CA GLU A 461 -0.43 -6.98 -32.02
C GLU A 461 -1.62 -6.01 -32.02
N GLY A 462 -1.59 -5.01 -32.91
CA GLY A 462 -2.70 -4.08 -33.14
C GLY A 462 -3.16 -3.32 -31.89
N ASP A 463 -4.47 -3.10 -31.78
CA ASP A 463 -5.10 -2.35 -30.70
C ASP A 463 -5.44 -3.22 -29.46
N PHE A 464 -4.67 -4.29 -29.22
CA PHE A 464 -4.91 -5.33 -28.19
C PHE A 464 -5.45 -4.81 -26.84
N PHE A 465 -4.90 -3.72 -26.30
CA PHE A 465 -5.31 -3.16 -25.01
C PHE A 465 -6.66 -2.45 -25.06
N ALA A 466 -6.99 -1.78 -26.17
CA ALA A 466 -8.30 -1.18 -26.39
C ALA A 466 -9.36 -2.27 -26.64
N ASP A 467 -9.06 -3.24 -27.49
CA ASP A 467 -9.96 -4.36 -27.81
C ASP A 467 -10.28 -5.23 -26.58
N SER A 468 -9.31 -5.45 -25.70
CA SER A 468 -9.48 -6.26 -24.48
C SER A 468 -9.95 -5.46 -23.25
N GLY A 469 -9.89 -4.13 -23.30
CA GLY A 469 -10.15 -3.25 -22.15
C GLY A 469 -9.17 -3.47 -20.99
N ILE A 470 -7.93 -3.88 -21.28
CA ILE A 470 -6.85 -4.06 -20.29
C ILE A 470 -6.11 -2.74 -20.14
N GLU A 471 -5.95 -2.27 -18.91
CA GLU A 471 -5.29 -1.01 -18.58
C GLU A 471 -3.77 -1.21 -18.51
N LEU A 472 -3.01 -0.53 -19.38
CA LEU A 472 -1.55 -0.59 -19.40
C LEU A 472 -0.94 0.72 -18.88
N ARG A 473 -0.04 0.60 -17.90
CA ARG A 473 0.69 1.70 -17.25
C ARG A 473 2.20 1.51 -17.46
N LEU A 474 2.76 2.21 -18.44
CA LEU A 474 4.20 2.22 -18.73
C LEU A 474 4.93 3.31 -17.92
N SER A 475 6.26 3.19 -17.80
CA SER A 475 7.09 4.05 -16.95
C SER A 475 6.65 4.11 -15.48
N GLN A 476 5.98 3.05 -14.98
CA GLN A 476 5.48 2.93 -13.61
C GLN A 476 6.03 1.67 -12.94
N GLN A 477 7.29 1.73 -12.51
CA GLN A 477 7.90 0.71 -11.65
C GLN A 477 7.11 0.61 -10.33
N ILE A 478 6.81 -0.62 -9.90
CA ILE A 478 6.28 -0.91 -8.55
C ILE A 478 7.45 -1.14 -7.60
N VAL A 479 7.51 -0.34 -6.52
CA VAL A 479 8.57 -0.39 -5.50
C VAL A 479 8.09 -0.92 -4.14
N GLY A 480 6.77 -1.03 -3.96
CA GLY A 480 6.16 -1.55 -2.73
C GLY A 480 4.92 -2.40 -3.02
N ILE A 481 4.68 -3.38 -2.16
CA ILE A 481 3.45 -4.19 -2.14
C ILE A 481 2.99 -4.27 -0.69
N ASP A 482 1.89 -3.59 -0.37
CA ASP A 482 1.21 -3.77 0.90
C ASP A 482 0.22 -4.93 0.73
N ARG A 483 0.39 -5.98 1.55
CA ARG A 483 -0.40 -7.20 1.47
C ARG A 483 -1.67 -7.15 2.31
N ASP A 484 -1.73 -6.22 3.26
CA ASP A 484 -2.78 -6.15 4.28
C ASP A 484 -3.81 -5.07 3.90
N ALA A 485 -3.34 -3.95 3.33
CA ALA A 485 -4.15 -2.99 2.58
C ALA A 485 -4.43 -3.44 1.13
N ARG A 486 -3.75 -4.50 0.65
CA ARG A 486 -3.82 -5.03 -0.73
C ARG A 486 -3.61 -3.98 -1.81
N VAL A 487 -2.52 -3.22 -1.71
CA VAL A 487 -2.11 -2.26 -2.75
C VAL A 487 -0.73 -2.57 -3.31
N VAL A 488 -0.51 -2.25 -4.58
CA VAL A 488 0.84 -2.04 -5.12
C VAL A 488 1.13 -0.54 -5.09
N ARG A 489 2.39 -0.15 -4.83
CA ARG A 489 2.84 1.25 -4.80
C ARG A 489 3.92 1.49 -5.85
N THR A 490 3.73 2.50 -6.70
CA THR A 490 4.72 2.91 -7.73
C THR A 490 5.93 3.62 -7.12
N ALA A 491 6.99 3.78 -7.89
CA ALA A 491 8.13 4.66 -7.56
C ALA A 491 7.72 6.12 -7.32
N SER A 492 6.64 6.59 -7.96
CA SER A 492 6.04 7.91 -7.72
C SER A 492 5.16 7.98 -6.46
N GLY A 493 4.96 6.87 -5.73
CA GLY A 493 4.15 6.80 -4.52
C GLY A 493 2.67 6.47 -4.73
N HIS A 494 2.21 6.39 -5.99
CA HIS A 494 0.82 6.09 -6.36
C HIS A 494 0.44 4.66 -5.96
N GLU A 495 -0.72 4.49 -5.31
CA GLU A 495 -1.22 3.18 -4.85
C GLU A 495 -2.37 2.64 -5.71
N THR A 496 -2.41 1.33 -5.93
CA THR A 496 -3.48 0.67 -6.69
C THR A 496 -3.88 -0.65 -6.02
N HIS A 497 -5.18 -0.76 -5.68
CA HIS A 497 -5.74 -1.92 -4.99
C HIS A 497 -5.86 -3.15 -5.90
N TRP A 498 -5.74 -4.35 -5.32
CA TRP A 498 -5.88 -5.62 -6.03
C TRP A 498 -6.70 -6.67 -5.27
N ASP A 499 -7.58 -7.37 -5.98
CA ASP A 499 -8.20 -8.62 -5.52
C ASP A 499 -7.33 -9.84 -5.85
N LYS A 500 -6.53 -9.71 -6.91
CA LYS A 500 -5.52 -10.68 -7.35
C LYS A 500 -4.28 -9.92 -7.83
N LEU A 501 -3.11 -10.38 -7.41
CA LEU A 501 -1.81 -9.84 -7.79
C LEU A 501 -0.97 -10.91 -8.48
N VAL A 502 -0.41 -10.57 -9.64
CA VAL A 502 0.52 -11.40 -10.42
C VAL A 502 1.84 -10.66 -10.54
N LEU A 503 2.94 -11.35 -10.21
CA LEU A 503 4.30 -10.81 -10.35
C LEU A 503 4.98 -11.47 -11.55
N ALA A 504 5.22 -10.67 -12.59
CA ALA A 504 5.83 -11.03 -13.87
C ALA A 504 7.06 -10.11 -14.16
N THR A 505 7.75 -9.68 -13.10
CA THR A 505 8.84 -8.69 -13.10
C THR A 505 10.09 -9.08 -13.90
N GLY A 506 10.22 -10.34 -14.31
CA GLY A 506 11.34 -10.81 -15.11
C GLY A 506 12.64 -10.94 -14.30
N SER A 507 13.76 -10.47 -14.84
CA SER A 507 15.07 -10.52 -14.17
C SER A 507 16.05 -9.48 -14.72
N TYR A 508 16.90 -8.95 -13.84
CA TYR A 508 17.98 -8.02 -14.18
C TYR A 508 19.28 -8.76 -14.55
N PRO A 509 20.19 -8.13 -15.30
CA PRO A 509 21.52 -8.66 -15.57
C PRO A 509 22.37 -8.71 -14.28
N PHE A 510 23.23 -9.73 -14.16
CA PHE A 510 24.28 -9.72 -13.14
C PHE A 510 25.40 -8.77 -13.57
N VAL A 511 25.60 -7.69 -12.80
CA VAL A 511 26.75 -6.79 -12.96
C VAL A 511 27.88 -7.27 -12.04
N PRO A 512 29.06 -7.66 -12.56
CA PRO A 512 30.18 -8.06 -11.72
C PRO A 512 30.64 -6.92 -10.78
N PRO A 513 30.98 -7.21 -9.51
CA PRO A 513 31.39 -6.21 -8.52
C PRO A 513 32.86 -5.78 -8.73
N VAL A 514 33.16 -5.23 -9.90
CA VAL A 514 34.48 -4.70 -10.28
C VAL A 514 34.48 -3.18 -10.07
N PRO A 515 35.49 -2.58 -9.43
CA PRO A 515 35.55 -1.13 -9.24
C PRO A 515 35.45 -0.36 -10.57
N GLY A 516 34.54 0.62 -10.63
CA GLY A 516 34.25 1.38 -11.84
C GLY A 516 33.23 0.73 -12.79
N ASN A 517 32.49 -0.29 -12.35
CA ASN A 517 31.34 -0.85 -13.08
C ASN A 517 30.14 0.12 -13.20
N ASP A 518 30.20 1.25 -12.51
CA ASP A 518 29.25 2.36 -12.44
C ASP A 518 29.66 3.59 -13.29
N LEU A 519 30.78 3.52 -14.02
CA LEU A 519 31.28 4.64 -14.83
C LEU A 519 30.36 4.92 -16.05
N PRO A 520 30.28 6.17 -16.55
CA PRO A 520 29.39 6.56 -17.67
C PRO A 520 29.65 5.92 -19.05
N GLY A 521 30.58 4.96 -19.15
CA GLY A 521 30.81 4.11 -20.33
C GLY A 521 30.59 2.61 -20.06
N CYS A 522 30.05 2.26 -18.89
CA CYS A 522 29.69 0.91 -18.51
C CYS A 522 28.17 0.74 -18.62
N PHE A 523 27.74 -0.23 -19.44
CA PHE A 523 26.33 -0.47 -19.75
C PHE A 523 25.98 -1.93 -19.49
N VAL A 524 24.73 -2.19 -19.10
CA VAL A 524 24.15 -3.52 -19.18
C VAL A 524 23.48 -3.70 -20.56
N TYR A 525 23.07 -4.93 -20.89
CA TYR A 525 22.43 -5.24 -22.17
C TYR A 525 21.13 -6.01 -21.90
N ARG A 526 19.99 -5.30 -21.79
CA ARG A 526 18.72 -5.91 -21.35
C ARG A 526 17.45 -5.26 -21.87
N THR A 527 17.47 -3.95 -22.07
CA THR A 527 16.31 -3.12 -22.43
C THR A 527 16.61 -2.28 -23.67
N LEU A 528 15.57 -1.78 -24.35
CA LEU A 528 15.75 -0.82 -25.45
C LEU A 528 16.44 0.47 -24.97
N ASP A 529 16.24 0.86 -23.72
CA ASP A 529 16.86 2.05 -23.12
C ASP A 529 18.37 1.83 -22.91
N ASP A 530 18.79 0.61 -22.56
CA ASP A 530 20.21 0.24 -22.59
C ASP A 530 20.79 0.35 -23.99
N LEU A 531 20.03 -0.06 -25.01
CA LEU A 531 20.50 -0.06 -26.40
C LEU A 531 20.66 1.37 -26.96
N ASP A 532 19.71 2.26 -26.64
CA ASP A 532 19.81 3.70 -26.96
C ASP A 532 21.06 4.32 -26.29
N ASN A 533 21.29 4.03 -25.00
CA ASN A 533 22.47 4.51 -24.27
C ASN A 533 23.78 3.98 -24.86
N ILE A 534 23.84 2.68 -25.21
CA ILE A 534 24.98 2.05 -25.88
C ILE A 534 25.23 2.69 -27.26
N ALA A 535 24.19 2.92 -28.07
CA ALA A 535 24.31 3.56 -29.37
C ALA A 535 24.83 5.00 -29.27
N ALA A 536 24.29 5.78 -28.33
CA ALA A 536 24.71 7.16 -28.09
C ALA A 536 26.18 7.25 -27.65
N HIS A 537 26.64 6.36 -26.76
CA HIS A 537 28.04 6.32 -26.32
C HIS A 537 28.99 5.75 -27.41
N ALA A 538 28.51 4.80 -28.22
CA ALA A 538 29.28 4.23 -29.32
C ALA A 538 29.65 5.26 -30.39
N ALA A 539 28.77 6.23 -30.67
CA ALA A 539 29.00 7.26 -31.68
C ALA A 539 30.25 8.14 -31.41
N GLY A 540 30.66 8.29 -30.15
CA GLY A 540 31.90 8.97 -29.75
C GLY A 540 33.10 8.03 -29.52
N SER A 541 32.93 6.73 -29.73
CA SER A 541 33.85 5.69 -29.28
C SER A 541 34.53 4.95 -30.45
N ARG A 542 35.72 4.39 -30.20
CA ARG A 542 36.45 3.54 -31.16
C ARG A 542 36.49 2.07 -30.80
N ARG A 543 36.31 1.74 -29.52
CA ARG A 543 36.52 0.41 -28.93
C ARG A 543 35.38 0.07 -27.99
N GLY A 544 35.02 -1.21 -27.96
CA GLY A 544 34.03 -1.77 -27.05
C GLY A 544 34.58 -3.02 -26.35
N VAL A 545 34.21 -3.22 -25.09
CA VAL A 545 34.58 -4.42 -24.33
C VAL A 545 33.32 -5.01 -23.70
N VAL A 546 33.00 -6.26 -24.06
CA VAL A 546 31.90 -7.00 -23.44
C VAL A 546 32.44 -7.93 -22.38
N ILE A 547 31.86 -7.88 -21.19
CA ILE A 547 32.22 -8.75 -20.06
C ILE A 547 31.22 -9.93 -20.03
N GLY A 548 31.74 -11.13 -20.28
CA GLY A 548 30.96 -12.38 -20.38
C GLY A 548 30.96 -12.95 -21.80
N GLY A 549 31.35 -14.23 -21.92
CA GLY A 549 31.38 -14.98 -23.19
C GLY A 549 30.16 -15.87 -23.43
N GLY A 550 29.07 -15.67 -22.68
CA GLY A 550 27.80 -16.39 -22.89
C GLY A 550 27.00 -15.81 -24.06
N LEU A 551 25.87 -16.44 -24.41
CA LEU A 551 25.03 -16.09 -25.57
C LEU A 551 24.75 -14.58 -25.68
N LEU A 552 24.16 -13.98 -24.64
CA LEU A 552 23.87 -12.54 -24.57
C LEU A 552 25.12 -11.65 -24.70
N GLY A 553 26.28 -12.13 -24.26
CA GLY A 553 27.56 -11.41 -24.39
C GLY A 553 28.11 -11.46 -25.82
N LEU A 554 27.87 -12.56 -26.56
CA LEU A 554 28.19 -12.65 -27.98
C LEU A 554 27.22 -11.83 -28.84
N GLU A 555 25.94 -11.74 -28.44
CA GLU A 555 24.94 -10.84 -29.05
C GLU A 555 25.30 -9.36 -28.83
N ALA A 556 25.63 -8.97 -27.60
CA ALA A 556 26.14 -7.63 -27.30
C ALA A 556 27.44 -7.32 -28.07
N ALA A 557 28.35 -8.29 -28.21
CA ALA A 557 29.57 -8.12 -29.00
C ALA A 557 29.31 -8.01 -30.51
N ASN A 558 28.22 -8.60 -31.02
CA ASN A 558 27.75 -8.40 -32.38
C ASN A 558 27.12 -7.00 -32.56
N ALA A 559 26.33 -6.53 -31.58
CA ALA A 559 25.78 -5.18 -31.56
C ALA A 559 26.87 -4.09 -31.60
N LEU A 560 27.90 -4.18 -30.76
CA LEU A 560 29.01 -3.21 -30.78
C LEU A 560 29.78 -3.22 -32.11
N LYS A 561 29.88 -4.38 -32.80
CA LYS A 561 30.45 -4.45 -34.16
C LYS A 561 29.54 -3.80 -35.21
N GLN A 562 28.23 -3.93 -35.10
CA GLN A 562 27.27 -3.25 -36.00
C GLN A 562 27.32 -1.73 -35.82
N LEU A 563 27.58 -1.25 -34.60
CA LEU A 563 27.91 0.14 -34.28
C LEU A 563 29.32 0.59 -34.73
N GLY A 564 30.10 -0.28 -35.40
CA GLY A 564 31.42 0.05 -35.95
C GLY A 564 32.60 -0.01 -34.96
N LEU A 565 32.41 -0.53 -33.74
CA LEU A 565 33.45 -0.55 -32.71
C LEU A 565 34.43 -1.73 -32.87
N GLU A 566 35.72 -1.44 -32.64
CA GLU A 566 36.75 -2.46 -32.40
C GLU A 566 36.41 -3.20 -31.09
N THR A 567 35.79 -4.37 -31.22
CA THR A 567 35.08 -5.04 -30.11
C THR A 567 35.84 -6.25 -29.58
N HIS A 568 36.07 -6.26 -28.26
CA HIS A 568 36.69 -7.36 -27.52
C HIS A 568 35.67 -8.04 -26.60
N VAL A 569 35.79 -9.35 -26.40
CA VAL A 569 34.98 -10.12 -25.44
C VAL A 569 35.88 -10.70 -24.36
N VAL A 570 35.61 -10.36 -23.10
CA VAL A 570 36.35 -10.83 -21.93
C VAL A 570 35.51 -11.90 -21.23
N GLY A 571 35.91 -13.16 -21.37
CA GLY A 571 35.31 -14.25 -20.60
C GLY A 571 35.67 -14.13 -19.12
N VAL A 572 34.66 -14.16 -18.24
CA VAL A 572 34.88 -14.26 -16.79
C VAL A 572 35.29 -15.70 -16.48
N CYS A 573 36.60 -15.96 -16.45
CA CYS A 573 37.12 -17.18 -15.84
C CYS A 573 36.81 -17.15 -14.34
N ALA A 574 36.07 -18.14 -13.85
CA ALA A 574 35.93 -18.34 -12.42
C ALA A 574 37.32 -18.55 -11.81
N GLN A 575 37.69 -17.72 -10.84
CA GLN A 575 38.85 -18.02 -9.99
C GLN A 575 38.54 -19.32 -9.23
N PRO A 576 39.45 -20.30 -9.21
CA PRO A 576 39.29 -21.43 -8.30
C PRO A 576 39.48 -20.91 -6.87
N ASP A 577 38.46 -21.07 -6.03
CA ASP A 577 38.58 -20.82 -4.60
C ASP A 577 39.78 -21.59 -4.03
N GLY A 578 40.55 -20.95 -3.15
CA GLY A 578 41.81 -21.47 -2.60
C GLY A 578 41.63 -22.64 -1.64
N GLY A 579 41.16 -23.78 -2.15
CA GLY A 579 40.56 -24.87 -1.36
C GLY A 579 40.90 -26.29 -1.81
N SER A 580 42.17 -26.56 -2.13
CA SER A 580 42.75 -27.89 -2.41
C SER A 580 42.21 -28.66 -3.63
N ALA A 581 43.10 -28.99 -4.57
CA ALA A 581 42.73 -29.73 -5.78
C ALA A 581 42.52 -31.24 -5.51
N ARG A 582 41.31 -31.77 -5.79
CA ARG A 582 41.08 -33.23 -5.88
C ARG A 582 40.13 -33.65 -7.02
N GLN A 583 40.56 -33.30 -8.24
CA GLN A 583 40.47 -34.10 -9.46
C GLN A 583 39.36 -35.17 -9.53
N ARG A 584 38.27 -34.90 -10.25
CA ARG A 584 37.40 -35.92 -10.84
C ARG A 584 37.18 -35.68 -12.34
N ARG A 585 37.99 -36.34 -13.17
CA ARG A 585 37.55 -36.72 -14.52
C ARG A 585 36.59 -37.91 -14.40
N ARG A 586 35.47 -37.87 -15.13
CA ARG A 586 34.97 -38.97 -15.98
C ARG A 586 33.63 -38.58 -16.60
N GLY A 587 33.54 -38.66 -17.92
CA GLY A 587 32.31 -39.10 -18.58
C GLY A 587 32.29 -40.64 -18.62
N ASP A 588 31.12 -41.17 -18.98
CA ASP A 588 30.87 -42.46 -19.64
C ASP A 588 31.71 -43.69 -19.23
N ALA A 589 31.11 -44.52 -18.38
CA ALA A 589 31.41 -45.95 -18.29
C ALA A 589 30.21 -46.70 -17.67
N ALA A 590 29.28 -47.16 -18.52
CA ALA A 590 28.05 -47.81 -18.08
C ALA A 590 27.99 -49.31 -18.47
N GLN A 591 28.85 -50.16 -17.90
CA GLN A 591 28.64 -51.62 -17.83
C GLN A 591 29.62 -52.36 -16.88
N GLU A 592 29.15 -53.51 -16.36
CA GLU A 592 29.89 -54.65 -15.74
C GLU A 592 29.75 -54.96 -14.23
N ASN A 593 28.51 -55.23 -13.79
CA ASN A 593 28.04 -56.56 -13.32
C ASN A 593 29.06 -57.61 -12.76
N ARG A 594 29.05 -57.91 -11.44
CA ARG A 594 28.69 -59.23 -10.80
C ARG A 594 29.36 -59.57 -9.45
N GLY A 595 28.53 -60.15 -8.55
CA GLY A 595 28.92 -61.05 -7.43
C GLY A 595 29.24 -60.36 -6.10
N ALA A 596 28.84 -60.87 -4.91
CA ALA A 596 27.86 -61.91 -4.52
C ALA A 596 27.47 -61.65 -3.04
N GLY A 597 26.38 -62.17 -2.45
CA GLY A 597 25.29 -63.03 -2.93
C GLY A 597 24.22 -63.21 -1.82
N GLU A 598 23.23 -64.08 -2.06
CA GLU A 598 22.16 -64.54 -1.14
C GLU A 598 21.17 -63.44 -0.62
N SER A 599 19.85 -63.63 -0.61
CA SER A 599 18.95 -64.69 -1.09
C SER A 599 17.56 -64.05 -1.44
N ALA A 600 16.51 -64.68 -1.96
CA ALA A 600 16.19 -66.09 -2.26
C ALA A 600 15.15 -66.18 -3.43
N PHE A 601 14.56 -67.36 -3.64
CA PHE A 601 13.31 -67.68 -4.36
C PHE A 601 13.03 -67.13 -5.79
N THR A 602 12.91 -68.10 -6.71
CA THR A 602 12.31 -68.05 -8.07
C THR A 602 10.99 -68.87 -8.06
N PRO A 603 10.18 -69.08 -9.14
CA PRO A 603 10.36 -68.87 -10.60
C PRO A 603 9.22 -67.99 -11.22
N VAL A 604 8.94 -67.83 -12.54
CA VAL A 604 9.00 -68.67 -13.77
C VAL A 604 9.30 -67.81 -15.04
N LYS A 605 9.65 -68.45 -16.16
CA LYS A 605 10.05 -67.88 -17.49
C LYS A 605 9.25 -68.60 -18.61
N PRO A 606 9.04 -68.04 -19.83
CA PRO A 606 9.93 -68.41 -20.97
C PRO A 606 9.97 -67.52 -22.27
N ARG A 607 11.15 -67.52 -22.96
CA ARG A 607 11.35 -67.50 -24.47
C ARG A 607 10.90 -66.21 -25.26
N ARG A 608 11.23 -65.91 -26.55
CA ARG A 608 12.17 -66.29 -27.68
C ARG A 608 12.08 -65.13 -28.75
N ARG A 609 12.86 -64.93 -29.85
CA ARG A 609 14.20 -65.34 -30.38
C ARG A 609 14.63 -64.47 -31.61
N SER A 610 15.67 -63.64 -31.47
CA SER A 610 16.69 -63.20 -32.48
C SER A 610 16.32 -62.44 -33.81
N PRO A 611 17.13 -61.41 -34.22
CA PRO A 611 17.14 -60.76 -35.56
C PRO A 611 18.26 -61.30 -36.49
N PRO A 612 18.40 -60.82 -37.77
CA PRO A 612 19.65 -60.10 -38.16
C PRO A 612 19.64 -59.15 -39.41
N ARG A 613 20.60 -58.19 -39.46
CA ARG A 613 21.36 -57.65 -40.66
C ARG A 613 20.64 -56.75 -41.72
N THR A 614 21.30 -55.90 -42.57
CA THR A 614 22.74 -55.59 -42.84
C THR A 614 23.00 -54.17 -43.43
N ALA A 615 24.18 -53.58 -43.13
CA ALA A 615 25.13 -52.79 -43.98
C ALA A 615 24.75 -51.53 -44.82
N GLY A 616 25.73 -50.61 -44.97
CA GLY A 616 25.74 -49.45 -45.89
C GLY A 616 26.71 -48.34 -45.41
N TRP A 617 27.44 -47.65 -46.30
CA TRP A 617 28.50 -46.66 -45.94
C TRP A 617 28.50 -45.40 -46.84
N CYS A 618 29.15 -44.32 -46.34
CA CYS A 618 29.71 -43.14 -47.03
C CYS A 618 28.83 -41.98 -47.58
N CYS A 619 28.98 -40.84 -46.88
CA CYS A 619 29.41 -39.52 -47.41
C CYS A 619 28.44 -38.52 -48.11
N ALA A 620 28.91 -37.26 -48.07
CA ALA A 620 28.46 -36.03 -48.75
C ALA A 620 27.27 -35.22 -48.16
N LEU A 621 27.61 -34.03 -47.65
CA LEU A 621 26.75 -32.83 -47.58
C LEU A 621 26.72 -32.14 -48.95
N PRO A 622 25.65 -31.40 -49.32
CA PRO A 622 25.62 -29.97 -49.02
C PRO A 622 24.23 -29.39 -48.64
N MET A 623 24.19 -28.07 -48.42
CA MET A 623 23.04 -27.27 -47.97
C MET A 623 21.99 -27.02 -49.08
N ALA A 624 20.71 -26.84 -48.72
CA ALA A 624 19.87 -25.73 -49.22
C ALA A 624 18.48 -25.62 -48.54
N ASN A 625 17.98 -24.39 -48.49
CA ASN A 625 16.76 -23.89 -47.83
C ASN A 625 15.38 -24.41 -48.34
N SER A 626 14.36 -24.08 -47.52
CA SER A 626 13.01 -23.56 -47.91
C SER A 626 11.75 -24.46 -47.85
N TRP A 627 10.97 -24.24 -46.79
CA TRP A 627 9.55 -23.83 -46.78
C TRP A 627 8.55 -24.41 -47.83
N LYS A 628 7.60 -25.24 -47.36
CA LYS A 628 6.12 -25.11 -47.46
C LYS A 628 5.44 -26.26 -46.68
N ARG A 629 4.38 -26.03 -45.86
CA ARG A 629 2.93 -25.96 -46.19
C ARG A 629 2.40 -27.24 -46.87
N THR A 630 1.30 -27.92 -46.49
CA THR A 630 0.19 -27.65 -45.52
C THR A 630 -0.53 -28.99 -45.17
N TRP A 631 -1.73 -28.95 -44.56
CA TRP A 631 -2.67 -30.07 -44.24
C TRP A 631 -2.29 -30.88 -42.99
N TRP A 632 -3.21 -31.42 -42.18
CA TRP A 632 -4.64 -31.73 -42.37
C TRP A 632 -5.58 -31.09 -41.32
N SER A 633 -6.89 -31.12 -41.58
CA SER A 633 -7.96 -30.72 -40.64
C SER A 633 -9.16 -31.67 -40.77
N PHE A 634 -9.87 -32.01 -39.67
CA PHE A 634 -11.20 -32.64 -39.77
C PHE A 634 -12.15 -32.34 -38.60
N ARG A 635 -13.43 -32.58 -38.85
CA ARG A 635 -14.64 -32.10 -38.14
C ARG A 635 -14.85 -32.79 -36.76
N ARG A 636 -15.34 -32.12 -35.70
CA ARG A 636 -16.63 -31.40 -35.45
C ARG A 636 -17.81 -32.33 -35.10
N ALA A 637 -18.20 -32.36 -33.82
CA ALA A 637 -19.42 -33.00 -33.29
C ALA A 637 -19.83 -32.36 -31.92
N SER A 638 -20.93 -32.77 -31.29
CA SER A 638 -22.14 -31.91 -31.29
C SER A 638 -23.02 -32.02 -30.03
N VAL A 639 -23.40 -30.85 -29.48
CA VAL A 639 -24.65 -30.50 -28.76
C VAL A 639 -25.18 -31.43 -27.64
N ARG A 640 -25.30 -30.89 -26.42
CA ARG A 640 -26.57 -30.89 -25.64
C ARG A 640 -26.61 -29.80 -24.55
N ARG A 641 -27.77 -29.17 -24.37
CA ARG A 641 -28.12 -28.28 -23.25
C ARG A 641 -29.06 -29.04 -22.31
N THR A 642 -28.99 -28.75 -21.01
CA THR A 642 -30.04 -29.13 -20.05
C THR A 642 -30.38 -27.92 -19.16
N ARG A 643 -31.65 -27.59 -19.03
CA ARG A 643 -32.15 -26.59 -18.06
C ARG A 643 -32.39 -27.26 -16.71
N TRP A 644 -32.13 -26.55 -15.62
CA TRP A 644 -32.81 -26.79 -14.34
C TRP A 644 -33.89 -25.71 -14.13
N ARG A 645 -34.98 -26.09 -13.47
CA ARG A 645 -36.04 -25.20 -12.97
C ARG A 645 -36.12 -25.35 -11.45
N ALA A 646 -36.53 -24.28 -10.76
CA ALA A 646 -36.78 -24.29 -9.32
C ALA A 646 -38.25 -24.60 -8.98
N ALA A 647 -38.45 -25.27 -7.86
CA ALA A 647 -39.65 -25.33 -7.02
C ALA A 647 -39.14 -25.65 -5.59
N ALA A 648 -39.44 -24.91 -4.51
CA ALA A 648 -40.71 -24.44 -3.93
C ALA A 648 -41.38 -25.48 -3.02
N GLY A 649 -41.69 -25.10 -1.77
CA GLY A 649 -42.09 -25.98 -0.65
C GLY A 649 -41.14 -25.78 0.55
N TRP A 650 -41.37 -24.94 1.57
CA TRP A 650 -42.58 -24.67 2.39
C TRP A 650 -43.02 -25.87 3.25
N ARG A 651 -42.56 -25.93 4.51
CA ARG A 651 -43.39 -25.98 5.75
C ARG A 651 -42.56 -26.00 7.03
N SER A 652 -43.21 -25.71 8.16
CA SER A 652 -42.62 -25.51 9.49
C SER A 652 -43.38 -26.29 10.58
N ALA A 653 -42.63 -26.83 11.55
CA ALA A 653 -43.04 -27.22 12.93
C ALA A 653 -41.72 -27.48 13.70
N ASN A 654 -41.43 -26.91 14.88
CA ASN A 654 -42.09 -27.01 16.19
C ASN A 654 -42.17 -28.44 16.77
N ALA A 655 -41.24 -28.77 17.68
CA ALA A 655 -41.54 -29.18 19.07
C ALA A 655 -40.26 -29.31 19.93
N ALA A 656 -40.41 -29.18 21.25
CA ALA A 656 -39.33 -29.25 22.25
C ALA A 656 -38.94 -30.69 22.65
N GLY A 657 -37.86 -30.88 23.44
CA GLY A 657 -37.62 -32.19 24.06
C GLY A 657 -36.31 -32.46 24.81
N SER A 658 -36.11 -31.85 25.99
CA SER A 658 -35.21 -32.33 27.07
C SER A 658 -33.69 -32.43 26.80
N ALA A 659 -32.91 -32.70 27.85
CA ALA A 659 -31.45 -32.84 27.85
C ALA A 659 -31.03 -34.03 28.74
N LEU A 660 -29.81 -34.56 28.57
CA LEU A 660 -28.93 -35.01 29.67
C LEU A 660 -27.55 -35.53 29.18
N THR A 661 -26.54 -35.30 30.03
CA THR A 661 -25.25 -36.01 30.20
C THR A 661 -24.29 -36.31 29.02
N THR A 662 -23.18 -35.57 29.02
CA THR A 662 -21.80 -36.07 29.20
C THR A 662 -21.29 -37.31 28.44
N ALA A 663 -20.34 -37.11 27.52
CA ALA A 663 -19.28 -38.07 27.22
C ALA A 663 -18.00 -37.34 26.73
N ALA A 664 -16.87 -37.54 27.39
CA ALA A 664 -15.56 -36.99 27.00
C ALA A 664 -14.56 -38.11 26.66
N ARG A 665 -13.72 -37.92 25.63
CA ARG A 665 -12.62 -38.83 25.24
C ARG A 665 -11.52 -38.05 24.46
N PRO A 666 -10.29 -38.59 24.28
CA PRO A 666 -9.16 -38.01 25.01
C PRO A 666 -7.99 -37.52 24.12
N PRO A 667 -7.01 -36.77 24.68
CA PRO A 667 -5.83 -36.30 23.95
C PRO A 667 -4.75 -37.38 23.80
N ILE A 668 -3.95 -37.28 22.73
CA ILE A 668 -2.80 -38.17 22.46
C ILE A 668 -1.48 -37.47 22.83
N ARG A 669 -0.81 -38.03 23.84
CA ARG A 669 0.63 -37.90 24.15
C ARG A 669 1.44 -38.76 23.16
N THR A 670 2.74 -38.59 22.87
CA THR A 670 3.82 -37.63 23.21
C THR A 670 5.02 -37.96 22.28
N CYS A 671 6.03 -37.09 22.17
CA CYS A 671 7.42 -37.39 22.60
C CYS A 671 8.44 -36.33 22.15
N TRP A 672 9.31 -35.93 23.08
CA TRP A 672 10.62 -35.32 22.80
C TRP A 672 11.67 -36.42 22.54
N PRO A 673 12.85 -36.05 22.03
CA PRO A 673 14.03 -36.27 22.86
C PRO A 673 14.93 -35.04 23.00
N SER A 674 15.58 -34.93 24.17
CA SER A 674 16.59 -33.91 24.50
C SER A 674 18.02 -34.45 24.37
N ALA A 675 18.96 -33.62 23.92
CA ALA A 675 20.40 -33.84 24.08
C ALA A 675 21.12 -32.50 24.29
N ASN A 676 22.25 -32.49 25.01
CA ASN A 676 22.83 -31.26 25.57
C ASN A 676 24.38 -31.27 25.53
N ALA A 677 24.99 -30.18 25.03
CA ALA A 677 26.40 -29.77 25.26
C ALA A 677 27.54 -30.71 24.78
N PRO A 678 28.84 -30.38 24.94
CA PRO A 678 29.54 -29.08 24.72
C PRO A 678 30.86 -29.18 23.90
N CYS A 679 31.36 -28.06 23.36
CA CYS A 679 32.79 -27.64 23.11
C CYS A 679 32.84 -26.51 22.04
N GLY A 680 33.87 -25.67 21.92
CA GLY A 680 35.11 -25.48 22.70
C GLY A 680 35.96 -24.30 22.17
N ARG A 681 36.55 -23.50 23.07
CA ARG A 681 37.24 -22.19 22.88
C ARG A 681 38.35 -22.15 21.79
N GLY A 682 38.54 -21.00 21.10
CA GLY A 682 39.71 -20.77 20.22
C GLY A 682 40.01 -19.31 19.78
N LYS A 683 41.07 -18.72 20.36
CA LYS A 683 41.82 -17.46 20.04
C LYS A 683 41.92 -17.07 18.54
N SER A 684 41.88 -15.82 18.04
CA SER A 684 42.28 -14.44 18.47
C SER A 684 43.61 -13.90 17.90
N SER A 685 43.54 -13.15 16.78
CA SER A 685 44.46 -12.08 16.32
C SER A 685 43.77 -11.35 15.16
N VAL A 686 43.66 -10.01 15.04
CA VAL A 686 44.63 -8.90 15.19
C VAL A 686 45.71 -8.91 14.11
N TRP A 687 45.46 -8.14 13.04
CA TRP A 687 46.47 -7.46 12.22
C TRP A 687 45.93 -6.08 11.82
N SER A 688 46.82 -5.14 11.50
CA SER A 688 46.52 -3.69 11.63
C SER A 688 47.08 -2.81 10.52
N ARG A 689 46.24 -1.89 10.01
CA ARG A 689 46.60 -0.60 9.38
C ARG A 689 47.42 -0.70 8.05
N PRO A 690 47.28 0.27 7.12
CA PRO A 690 47.67 1.68 7.33
C PRO A 690 46.59 2.72 7.00
N ALA A 691 46.86 3.96 7.40
CA ALA A 691 46.11 5.14 6.98
C ALA A 691 46.93 5.95 5.96
N ILE A 692 46.25 6.66 5.05
CA ILE A 692 46.89 7.60 4.11
C ILE A 692 46.36 9.02 4.38
N ARG A 693 47.28 9.96 4.63
CA ARG A 693 47.03 11.41 4.69
C ARG A 693 47.57 12.05 3.41
N TRP A 694 46.79 12.89 2.73
CA TRP A 694 47.27 14.10 2.04
C TRP A 694 46.14 15.15 2.09
N ARG A 695 46.29 16.22 2.89
CA ARG A 695 46.57 17.61 2.45
C ARG A 695 45.65 18.11 1.32
N GLY A 696 44.80 19.09 1.62
CA GLY A 696 43.94 19.77 0.65
C GLY A 696 44.42 21.18 0.26
N TRP A 697 43.64 21.85 -0.61
CA TRP A 697 43.79 23.23 -1.07
C TRP A 697 42.46 24.00 -0.94
N PRO A 698 42.46 25.35 -0.87
CA PRO A 698 41.27 26.16 -0.58
C PRO A 698 40.47 26.58 -1.85
N PRO A 699 39.18 26.95 -1.72
CA PRO A 699 38.35 27.43 -2.82
C PRO A 699 38.66 28.89 -3.21
N PRO A 700 38.36 29.30 -4.47
CA PRO A 700 38.67 30.64 -4.98
C PRO A 700 37.71 31.72 -4.48
N ARG A 701 38.24 32.95 -4.34
CA ARG A 701 37.43 34.17 -4.14
C ARG A 701 37.18 34.85 -5.49
N TRP A 702 35.94 35.28 -5.73
CA TRP A 702 35.63 36.30 -6.74
C TRP A 702 34.90 37.49 -6.11
N ARG A 703 35.23 38.70 -6.59
CA ARG A 703 34.56 39.95 -6.21
C ARG A 703 33.76 40.45 -7.40
N GLY A 704 32.50 40.85 -7.18
CA GLY A 704 31.69 41.59 -8.14
C GLY A 704 30.83 42.62 -7.42
N ARG A 705 31.04 43.92 -7.69
CA ARG A 705 30.19 45.02 -7.22
C ARG A 705 29.27 45.46 -8.36
N ILE A 706 27.95 45.48 -8.15
CA ILE A 706 27.05 46.47 -8.76
C ILE A 706 26.00 46.92 -7.71
N LYS A 707 25.67 48.21 -7.72
CA LYS A 707 24.48 48.88 -7.14
C LYS A 707 23.89 49.75 -8.27
N PRO A 708 22.57 49.90 -8.42
CA PRO A 708 21.72 50.81 -7.60
C PRO A 708 20.57 50.06 -6.89
N SER A 709 19.92 50.51 -5.81
CA SER A 709 19.28 51.81 -5.43
C SER A 709 17.77 51.85 -5.79
N PRO A 710 16.86 52.32 -4.89
CA PRO A 710 15.44 51.92 -4.92
C PRO A 710 14.47 52.99 -5.44
N ALA A 711 13.20 52.61 -5.59
CA ALA A 711 12.04 53.50 -5.68
C ALA A 711 10.91 53.02 -4.75
N ARG A 712 10.05 53.94 -4.30
CA ARG A 712 8.76 53.65 -3.65
C ARG A 712 7.64 53.88 -4.66
N ILE A 713 6.61 53.05 -4.62
CA ILE A 713 5.22 53.41 -4.24
C ILE A 713 4.49 52.09 -3.94
#